data_AF-A0A2Z4FM98-F1
#
_entry.id   AF-A0A2Z4FM98-F1
#
_cell.length_a   1.000
_cell.length_b   1.000
_cell.length_c   1.000
_cell.angle_alpha   90.00
_cell.angle_beta   90.00
_cell.angle_gamma   90.00
#
_symmetry.space_group_name_H-M   'P 1'
#
loop_
_entity.id
_entity.type
_entity.pdbx_description
1 polymer ?
#
loop_
_entity_poly.entity_id
_entity_poly.type
_entity_poly.pdbx_seq_one_letter_code
_entity_poly.pdbx_strand_id
1 'polypeptide(L)'
;MHQPRRSFRTSRCYLLLAIIALIFAQGCDDDTSTGEQTLSDATSNDTTSSDSGGSTDSGTDPTDSGTDPTDSQSDTTTDSGAADTTNDTRPGDPDASQPPGCPVYQTECNGVCIPTSTDPDNCGGCGIVCGESEVCSGGTCTDSCMPGLDICDRGCVDFDSDSDNCGACGNACGQGEGCVEGVCDQAADLDPRDQACAGGGPAIDLGDTVTVERQCSGELAERTFRWAVCSCEDLISNSGMNADAYDSTLGPYTPGGIGGGVATNGMLRANSGFTVTGTLWAADELNTGTAAQTNMAATIGQRLHAGSSVKLGTGTTIGGDVYVNGGIERSMTIGGTLYSPSSASINNGVTFAAHQEGPVDVALPCDACGVDERIPVGAIVASRSGTNNDNALIGLDEDLFSGDSDGTRRVDLPCGHYYLSEIATNEAITIVATGNTALYIGGDINSSSPIHITVTPTAQLDIFVAGGVKTNTGLKLGSPNFPALLRMYVGGAEGFHANTGADLSGYIYAVPGGIKSTGGLEVFGGVFGQTVATNNGGDYHFDRRINVVGDSCPDRTPDPDPDPNPGPDAGTDPGPDAGTDTGSDPDPDAGTDPDPDVCGTVSESCDSNGDCCSPLFCGSAGECILMECQPDNATCTSNSDCCSGGCGNNGVCFSG
;
A
#
# COMPACT_ATOMS: atom_id res chain seq x y z
N MET A 1 63.21 -22.44 13.69
CA MET A 1 62.47 -21.20 13.31
C MET A 1 62.77 -20.91 11.84
N HIS A 2 61.70 -20.82 11.06
CA HIS A 2 61.57 -20.39 9.65
C HIS A 2 62.37 -21.04 8.52
N GLN A 3 61.67 -21.96 7.83
CA GLN A 3 61.51 -22.06 6.37
C GLN A 3 60.19 -22.85 6.09
N PRO A 4 59.62 -22.89 4.87
CA PRO A 4 59.65 -21.92 3.75
C PRO A 4 58.25 -21.69 3.12
N ARG A 5 58.06 -20.65 2.31
CA ARG A 5 57.27 -20.78 1.05
C ARG A 5 57.93 -19.95 -0.05
N ARG A 6 58.35 -20.67 -1.10
CA ARG A 6 58.90 -20.18 -2.37
C ARG A 6 57.79 -20.25 -3.44
N SER A 7 57.75 -19.22 -4.30
CA SER A 7 57.55 -19.23 -5.77
C SER A 7 56.18 -19.74 -6.30
N PHE A 8 55.47 -19.05 -7.20
CA PHE A 8 55.90 -18.72 -8.57
C PHE A 8 55.12 -17.52 -9.20
N ARG A 9 55.82 -16.86 -10.14
CA ARG A 9 55.40 -15.74 -11.02
C ARG A 9 54.46 -16.18 -12.16
N THR A 10 53.66 -15.23 -12.69
CA THR A 10 53.53 -14.81 -14.12
C THR A 10 52.51 -13.67 -14.20
N SER A 11 52.83 -12.41 -14.57
CA SER A 11 53.20 -11.81 -15.87
C SER A 11 52.07 -11.72 -16.92
N ARG A 12 51.48 -10.51 -17.03
CA ARG A 12 50.93 -9.76 -18.18
C ARG A 12 50.32 -10.53 -19.37
N CYS A 13 49.06 -10.19 -19.71
CA CYS A 13 48.62 -9.91 -21.10
C CYS A 13 47.27 -9.17 -21.11
N TYR A 14 47.29 -7.89 -21.49
CA TYR A 14 46.12 -7.18 -22.02
C TYR A 14 46.01 -7.51 -23.51
N LEU A 15 44.83 -7.89 -23.99
CA LEU A 15 44.54 -7.97 -25.42
C LEU A 15 43.19 -7.29 -25.70
N LEU A 16 43.27 -6.12 -26.33
CA LEU A 16 42.18 -5.50 -27.09
C LEU A 16 41.87 -6.39 -28.31
N LEU A 17 40.59 -6.54 -28.64
CA LEU A 17 40.15 -6.82 -30.01
C LEU A 17 39.09 -5.79 -30.40
N ALA A 18 39.51 -4.88 -31.27
CA ALA A 18 38.65 -4.03 -32.08
C ALA A 18 38.21 -4.80 -33.33
N ILE A 19 36.95 -4.69 -33.72
CA ILE A 19 36.51 -4.95 -35.09
C ILE A 19 36.08 -3.62 -35.71
N ILE A 20 36.75 -3.34 -36.83
CA ILE A 20 36.59 -2.19 -37.71
C ILE A 20 35.43 -2.48 -38.67
N ALA A 21 34.52 -1.52 -38.82
CA ALA A 21 33.86 -1.25 -40.09
C ALA A 21 33.91 0.26 -40.35
N LEU A 22 34.81 0.65 -41.26
CA LEU A 22 34.91 1.97 -41.87
C LEU A 22 34.23 1.87 -43.24
N ILE A 23 33.38 2.82 -43.59
CA ILE A 23 33.55 3.70 -44.76
C ILE A 23 32.61 4.92 -44.62
N PHE A 24 33.28 6.09 -44.60
CA PHE A 24 32.94 7.46 -45.01
C PHE A 24 31.67 7.69 -45.84
N ALA A 25 31.08 8.87 -45.94
CA ALA A 25 31.09 10.15 -45.22
C ALA A 25 30.20 11.09 -46.08
N GLN A 26 29.59 12.07 -45.43
CA GLN A 26 29.39 13.48 -45.86
C GLN A 26 27.96 13.94 -45.54
N GLY A 27 27.86 14.72 -44.47
CA GLY A 27 26.86 15.77 -44.39
C GLY A 27 27.30 16.98 -45.22
N CYS A 28 26.33 17.79 -45.60
CA CYS A 28 26.42 19.25 -45.66
C CYS A 28 25.00 19.82 -45.67
N ASP A 29 24.84 20.87 -44.87
CA ASP A 29 23.66 21.65 -44.56
C ASP A 29 23.10 22.52 -45.73
N ASP A 30 21.95 23.13 -45.39
CA ASP A 30 21.50 24.50 -45.69
C ASP A 30 20.65 24.83 -46.94
N ASP A 31 19.41 25.20 -46.59
CA ASP A 31 18.70 26.45 -46.88
C ASP A 31 18.31 26.89 -48.31
N THR A 32 16.99 27.13 -48.40
CA THR A 32 16.30 28.19 -49.14
C THR A 32 16.40 28.23 -50.67
N SER A 33 15.26 28.12 -51.36
CA SER A 33 14.59 29.30 -51.92
C SER A 33 13.42 28.93 -52.85
N THR A 34 12.30 29.61 -52.60
CA THR A 34 11.38 30.26 -53.56
C THR A 34 10.86 29.49 -54.78
N GLY A 35 9.54 29.44 -54.90
CA GLY A 35 8.88 29.25 -56.19
C GLY A 35 7.37 29.06 -56.11
N GLU A 36 6.63 30.10 -55.71
CA GLU A 36 5.23 30.24 -56.10
C GLU A 36 5.12 30.09 -57.63
N GLN A 37 4.23 29.22 -58.12
CA GLN A 37 3.35 29.55 -59.24
C GLN A 37 1.98 28.90 -59.06
N THR A 38 1.01 29.80 -58.98
CA THR A 38 -0.42 29.63 -59.16
C THR A 38 -0.76 29.08 -60.56
N LEU A 39 -1.91 28.41 -60.69
CA LEU A 39 -2.87 28.42 -61.82
C LEU A 39 -3.87 27.26 -61.56
N SER A 40 -5.04 27.50 -60.96
CA SER A 40 -6.31 28.02 -61.55
C SER A 40 -6.99 27.10 -62.57
N ASP A 41 -8.22 26.72 -62.21
CA ASP A 41 -9.39 26.39 -63.03
C ASP A 41 -9.38 25.17 -63.96
N ALA A 42 -10.35 24.26 -63.76
CA ALA A 42 -11.64 24.33 -64.49
C ALA A 42 -12.52 23.09 -64.21
N THR A 43 -13.79 23.34 -63.83
CA THR A 43 -15.08 22.79 -64.37
C THR A 43 -15.13 21.32 -64.84
N SER A 44 -16.22 20.56 -64.75
CA SER A 44 -17.58 20.62 -64.20
C SER A 44 -18.26 19.31 -64.64
N ASN A 45 -19.29 18.86 -63.91
CA ASN A 45 -20.43 18.08 -64.42
C ASN A 45 -20.14 16.62 -64.88
N ASP A 46 -21.01 15.62 -64.73
CA ASP A 46 -22.41 15.53 -64.32
C ASP A 46 -22.75 14.02 -64.14
N THR A 47 -23.97 13.77 -63.70
CA THR A 47 -24.80 12.55 -63.79
C THR A 47 -24.85 11.59 -62.61
N THR A 48 -25.92 11.81 -61.84
CA THR A 48 -26.73 10.85 -61.09
C THR A 48 -27.35 9.78 -62.00
N SER A 49 -27.53 8.57 -61.47
CA SER A 49 -28.59 7.63 -61.88
C SER A 49 -28.95 6.73 -60.70
N SER A 50 -30.14 6.98 -60.16
CA SER A 50 -30.95 6.07 -59.36
C SER A 50 -31.71 5.12 -60.29
N ASP A 51 -31.91 3.87 -59.86
CA ASP A 51 -33.02 3.05 -60.34
C ASP A 51 -33.59 2.18 -59.21
N SER A 52 -34.92 2.21 -59.11
CA SER A 52 -35.78 1.46 -58.19
C SER A 52 -36.62 0.49 -59.02
N GLY A 53 -36.92 -0.71 -58.51
CA GLY A 53 -37.95 -1.57 -59.11
C GLY A 53 -38.17 -2.86 -58.33
N GLY A 54 -39.39 -3.06 -57.81
CA GLY A 54 -39.80 -4.25 -57.08
C GLY A 54 -40.83 -5.13 -57.80
N SER A 55 -41.31 -6.13 -57.04
CA SER A 55 -42.65 -6.80 -57.09
C SER A 55 -42.73 -8.29 -57.49
N THR A 56 -43.02 -9.12 -56.47
CA THR A 56 -44.12 -10.10 -56.27
C THR A 56 -44.30 -11.40 -57.08
N ASP A 57 -44.69 -12.46 -56.33
CA ASP A 57 -45.85 -13.41 -56.50
C ASP A 57 -45.44 -14.91 -56.48
N SER A 58 -46.13 -15.93 -55.93
CA SER A 58 -47.00 -16.21 -54.75
C SER A 58 -47.32 -17.73 -54.69
N GLY A 59 -47.91 -18.19 -53.56
CA GLY A 59 -48.79 -19.38 -53.45
C GLY A 59 -48.25 -20.57 -52.63
N THR A 60 -48.98 -21.33 -51.80
CA THR A 60 -50.38 -21.36 -51.28
C THR A 60 -50.47 -22.41 -50.15
N ASP A 61 -51.36 -22.19 -49.18
CA ASP A 61 -51.78 -23.00 -48.00
C ASP A 61 -52.57 -24.31 -48.36
N PRO A 62 -52.84 -25.30 -47.46
CA PRO A 62 -53.97 -25.20 -46.49
C PRO A 62 -53.82 -25.93 -45.11
N THR A 63 -54.22 -25.22 -44.04
CA THR A 63 -55.15 -25.58 -42.92
C THR A 63 -55.18 -26.99 -42.29
N ASP A 64 -55.10 -27.04 -40.94
CA ASP A 64 -56.13 -27.68 -40.08
C ASP A 64 -56.10 -27.09 -38.64
N SER A 65 -57.17 -27.32 -37.90
CA SER A 65 -57.85 -26.45 -36.94
C SER A 65 -58.26 -27.21 -35.67
N GLY A 66 -58.47 -26.50 -34.55
CA GLY A 66 -59.12 -27.02 -33.32
C GLY A 66 -58.81 -26.15 -32.09
N THR A 67 -59.55 -25.07 -31.80
CA THR A 67 -60.74 -24.96 -30.91
C THR A 67 -60.48 -24.98 -29.38
N ASP A 68 -60.39 -23.78 -28.79
CA ASP A 68 -61.11 -23.13 -27.64
C ASP A 68 -62.15 -23.96 -26.82
N PRO A 69 -62.73 -23.55 -25.63
CA PRO A 69 -62.46 -22.46 -24.65
C PRO A 69 -62.64 -22.84 -23.13
N THR A 70 -62.58 -21.81 -22.26
CA THR A 70 -63.18 -21.63 -20.90
C THR A 70 -62.32 -22.09 -19.70
N ASP A 71 -62.01 -21.26 -18.69
CA ASP A 71 -62.91 -20.43 -17.88
C ASP A 71 -62.16 -19.24 -17.21
N SER A 72 -62.68 -18.03 -17.41
CA SER A 72 -63.05 -16.98 -16.43
C SER A 72 -62.39 -16.93 -15.04
N GLN A 73 -62.28 -15.82 -14.31
CA GLN A 73 -62.52 -14.36 -14.41
C GLN A 73 -62.23 -13.83 -12.99
N SER A 74 -61.72 -12.60 -12.87
CA SER A 74 -61.92 -11.67 -11.73
C SER A 74 -61.39 -12.12 -10.35
N ASP A 75 -60.99 -11.26 -9.42
CA ASP A 75 -61.27 -9.85 -9.21
C ASP A 75 -60.23 -9.26 -8.25
N THR A 76 -60.13 -7.95 -8.35
CA THR A 76 -59.46 -6.96 -7.50
C THR A 76 -59.45 -7.23 -5.98
N THR A 77 -58.34 -6.85 -5.32
CA THR A 77 -58.32 -5.93 -4.16
C THR A 77 -56.88 -5.51 -3.79
N THR A 78 -56.67 -4.20 -3.72
CA THR A 78 -55.68 -3.52 -2.86
C THR A 78 -55.87 -3.88 -1.38
N ASP A 79 -54.80 -4.12 -0.62
CA ASP A 79 -54.40 -3.35 0.58
C ASP A 79 -53.24 -4.03 1.35
N SER A 80 -52.18 -3.25 1.58
CA SER A 80 -51.21 -3.22 2.70
C SER A 80 -50.74 -4.48 3.44
N GLY A 81 -49.41 -4.61 3.49
CA GLY A 81 -48.69 -4.80 4.75
C GLY A 81 -48.18 -6.21 5.09
N ALA A 82 -46.90 -6.45 4.82
CA ALA A 82 -45.89 -6.96 5.75
C ALA A 82 -44.70 -7.52 4.94
N ALA A 83 -43.58 -6.79 4.92
CA ALA A 83 -42.30 -7.38 4.57
C ALA A 83 -41.94 -8.35 5.71
N ASP A 84 -41.99 -9.64 5.40
CA ASP A 84 -41.51 -10.70 6.26
C ASP A 84 -39.98 -10.69 6.22
N THR A 85 -39.39 -10.10 7.25
CA THR A 85 -37.97 -10.19 7.55
C THR A 85 -37.69 -11.58 8.12
N THR A 86 -37.50 -12.57 7.25
CA THR A 86 -36.82 -13.80 7.62
C THR A 86 -35.73 -14.09 6.59
N ASN A 87 -34.51 -13.85 7.06
CA ASN A 87 -33.26 -14.29 6.45
C ASN A 87 -33.27 -15.82 6.43
N ASP A 88 -33.73 -16.40 5.32
CA ASP A 88 -33.64 -17.84 5.04
C ASP A 88 -32.37 -18.08 4.22
N THR A 89 -31.22 -18.05 4.89
CA THR A 89 -29.97 -18.56 4.34
C THR A 89 -30.03 -20.09 4.34
N ARG A 90 -30.39 -20.66 3.19
CA ARG A 90 -30.13 -22.06 2.90
C ARG A 90 -28.65 -22.23 2.51
N PRO A 91 -27.88 -23.12 3.14
CA PRO A 91 -26.49 -23.37 2.73
C PRO A 91 -26.47 -24.07 1.35
N GLY A 92 -25.82 -23.45 0.36
CA GLY A 92 -25.50 -24.07 -0.93
C GLY A 92 -26.02 -23.39 -2.20
N ASP A 93 -26.25 -22.08 -2.20
CA ASP A 93 -26.49 -21.31 -3.44
C ASP A 93 -25.20 -20.54 -3.84
N PRO A 94 -24.60 -20.77 -5.03
CA PRO A 94 -23.36 -20.12 -5.43
C PRO A 94 -23.54 -18.82 -6.23
N ASP A 95 -24.75 -18.25 -6.33
CA ASP A 95 -25.00 -16.96 -7.01
C ASP A 95 -25.69 -15.95 -6.09
N ALA A 96 -25.01 -15.58 -5.02
CA ALA A 96 -25.27 -14.36 -4.27
C ALA A 96 -23.93 -13.78 -3.86
N SER A 97 -23.55 -12.68 -4.52
CA SER A 97 -22.47 -11.78 -4.10
C SER A 97 -22.47 -11.65 -2.58
N GLN A 98 -21.49 -12.26 -1.93
CA GLN A 98 -21.10 -11.95 -0.56
C GLN A 98 -20.99 -10.42 -0.53
N PRO A 99 -21.76 -9.68 0.30
CA PRO A 99 -21.49 -8.27 0.42
C PRO A 99 -20.10 -8.20 1.06
N PRO A 100 -19.07 -7.68 0.37
CA PRO A 100 -17.84 -7.40 1.08
C PRO A 100 -18.22 -6.41 2.18
N GLY A 101 -17.62 -6.58 3.36
CA GLY A 101 -17.75 -5.56 4.40
C GLY A 101 -17.42 -4.18 3.82
N CYS A 102 -17.86 -3.12 4.50
CA CYS A 102 -17.53 -1.79 4.05
C CYS A 102 -16.02 -1.59 3.92
N PRO A 103 -15.55 -0.80 2.93
CA PRO A 103 -14.13 -0.48 2.79
C PRO A 103 -13.55 0.05 4.10
N VAL A 104 -12.23 -0.07 4.24
CA VAL A 104 -11.52 0.46 5.40
C VAL A 104 -11.92 1.92 5.67
N TYR A 105 -12.02 2.28 6.96
CA TYR A 105 -12.55 3.56 7.47
C TYR A 105 -14.07 3.76 7.39
N GLN A 106 -14.81 2.79 6.84
CA GLN A 106 -16.26 2.86 6.73
C GLN A 106 -16.96 1.77 7.55
N THR A 107 -18.18 2.06 7.99
CA THR A 107 -19.05 1.09 8.70
C THR A 107 -20.35 0.93 7.94
N GLU A 108 -20.87 -0.30 7.89
CA GLU A 108 -22.19 -0.56 7.30
C GLU A 108 -23.29 -0.03 8.22
N CYS A 109 -23.99 0.99 7.77
CA CYS A 109 -25.09 1.64 8.47
C CYS A 109 -26.37 1.51 7.65
N ASN A 110 -27.25 0.59 8.06
CA ASN A 110 -28.51 0.29 7.36
C ASN A 110 -28.33 -0.08 5.87
N GLY A 111 -27.31 -0.89 5.56
CA GLY A 111 -27.02 -1.33 4.19
C GLY A 111 -26.24 -0.31 3.33
N VAL A 112 -25.71 0.76 3.94
CA VAL A 112 -24.88 1.77 3.27
C VAL A 112 -23.57 1.93 4.01
N CYS A 113 -22.45 1.98 3.30
CA CYS A 113 -21.16 2.28 3.92
C CYS A 113 -21.04 3.78 4.20
N ILE A 114 -20.80 4.11 5.47
CA ILE A 114 -20.63 5.49 5.94
C ILE A 114 -19.18 5.65 6.42
N PRO A 115 -18.48 6.74 6.03
CA PRO A 115 -17.10 7.04 6.50
C PRO A 115 -17.10 7.49 7.95
N THR A 116 -17.26 6.52 8.85
CA THR A 116 -17.35 6.74 10.30
C THR A 116 -16.07 7.31 10.90
N SER A 117 -14.95 7.33 10.17
CA SER A 117 -13.70 7.96 10.61
C SER A 117 -13.74 9.50 10.57
N THR A 118 -14.62 10.09 9.76
CA THR A 118 -14.65 11.54 9.52
C THR A 118 -16.06 12.14 9.55
N ASP A 119 -17.12 11.31 9.60
CA ASP A 119 -18.50 11.78 9.67
C ASP A 119 -18.91 12.17 11.11
N PRO A 120 -19.14 13.48 11.40
CA PRO A 120 -19.54 13.95 12.73
C PRO A 120 -20.92 13.45 13.19
N ASP A 121 -21.74 12.91 12.31
CA ASP A 121 -23.05 12.35 12.67
C ASP A 121 -23.02 10.80 12.76
N ASN A 122 -21.88 10.16 12.44
CA ASN A 122 -21.65 8.71 12.54
C ASN A 122 -20.22 8.36 13.03
N CYS A 123 -19.69 9.11 13.99
CA CYS A 123 -18.28 9.05 14.34
C CYS A 123 -17.90 7.79 15.13
N GLY A 124 -17.04 6.95 14.55
CA GLY A 124 -16.64 5.65 15.11
C GLY A 124 -17.71 4.57 15.02
N GLY A 125 -18.90 4.89 14.49
CA GLY A 125 -20.00 3.95 14.35
C GLY A 125 -21.33 4.63 14.01
N CYS A 126 -22.27 3.84 13.50
CA CYS A 126 -23.56 4.34 13.04
C CYS A 126 -24.35 5.06 14.14
N GLY A 127 -24.80 6.30 13.86
CA GLY A 127 -25.60 7.11 14.77
C GLY A 127 -24.87 7.67 16.00
N ILE A 128 -23.54 7.55 16.05
CA ILE A 128 -22.72 8.20 17.07
C ILE A 128 -22.47 9.65 16.64
N VAL A 129 -23.25 10.58 17.20
CA VAL A 129 -23.20 11.99 16.84
C VAL A 129 -22.26 12.75 17.77
N CYS A 130 -21.29 13.46 17.21
CA CYS A 130 -20.42 14.37 17.94
C CYS A 130 -21.17 15.61 18.41
N GLY A 131 -20.74 16.19 19.53
CA GLY A 131 -21.30 17.42 20.08
C GLY A 131 -21.26 18.60 19.10
N GLU A 132 -22.02 19.66 19.40
CA GLU A 132 -22.19 20.81 18.50
C GLU A 132 -20.88 21.54 18.16
N SER A 133 -19.83 21.37 18.97
CA SER A 133 -18.50 21.96 18.77
C SER A 133 -17.40 20.93 18.52
N GLU A 134 -17.76 19.65 18.50
CA GLU A 134 -16.83 18.55 18.25
C GLU A 134 -16.82 18.19 16.76
N VAL A 135 -15.67 17.72 16.30
CA VAL A 135 -15.45 17.12 14.98
C VAL A 135 -15.29 15.62 15.12
N CYS A 136 -15.52 14.88 14.02
CA CYS A 136 -15.07 13.51 13.93
C CYS A 136 -13.65 13.47 13.35
N SER A 137 -12.70 13.03 14.16
CA SER A 137 -11.30 12.89 13.76
C SER A 137 -10.83 11.48 14.08
N GLY A 138 -10.54 10.70 13.04
CA GLY A 138 -10.17 9.28 13.17
C GLY A 138 -11.21 8.44 13.89
N GLY A 139 -12.51 8.71 13.75
CA GLY A 139 -13.57 7.93 14.39
C GLY A 139 -13.83 8.25 15.86
N THR A 140 -13.25 9.34 16.38
CA THR A 140 -13.55 9.84 17.73
C THR A 140 -14.04 11.29 17.68
N CYS A 141 -15.08 11.58 18.46
CA CYS A 141 -15.54 12.95 18.69
C CYS A 141 -14.53 13.71 19.55
N THR A 142 -14.03 14.83 19.04
CA THR A 142 -12.97 15.62 19.68
C THR A 142 -13.08 17.10 19.32
N ASP A 143 -12.41 17.96 20.08
CA ASP A 143 -12.35 19.42 19.86
C ASP A 143 -11.16 19.82 18.96
N SER A 144 -10.45 18.86 18.36
CA SER A 144 -9.25 19.11 17.54
C SER A 144 -9.10 18.15 16.37
N CYS A 145 -8.64 18.65 15.23
CA CYS A 145 -8.26 17.83 14.08
C CYS A 145 -6.86 17.22 14.20
N MET A 146 -6.57 16.25 13.34
CA MET A 146 -5.21 15.75 13.13
C MET A 146 -4.26 16.89 12.68
N PRO A 147 -2.95 16.75 12.92
CA PRO A 147 -1.97 17.72 12.44
C PRO A 147 -2.16 18.05 10.95
N GLY A 148 -2.07 19.33 10.59
CA GLY A 148 -2.22 19.80 9.20
C GLY A 148 -3.66 19.97 8.71
N LEU A 149 -4.67 19.76 9.57
CA LEU A 149 -6.08 19.98 9.26
C LEU A 149 -6.71 21.01 10.20
N ASP A 150 -7.72 21.72 9.69
CA ASP A 150 -8.45 22.78 10.39
C ASP A 150 -9.93 22.43 10.58
N ILE A 151 -10.55 22.97 11.63
CA ILE A 151 -11.98 22.74 11.91
C ILE A 151 -12.84 23.70 11.11
N CYS A 152 -13.73 23.17 10.26
CA CYS A 152 -14.78 23.93 9.56
C CYS A 152 -16.11 23.17 9.61
N ASP A 153 -17.18 23.84 10.07
CA ASP A 153 -18.55 23.31 10.11
C ASP A 153 -18.68 21.86 10.61
N ARG A 154 -17.99 21.54 11.72
CA ARG A 154 -17.90 20.20 12.38
C ARG A 154 -17.11 19.13 11.60
N GLY A 155 -16.40 19.51 10.54
CA GLY A 155 -15.45 18.66 9.81
C GLY A 155 -14.00 19.10 10.00
N CYS A 156 -13.07 18.18 9.74
CA CYS A 156 -11.65 18.47 9.59
C CYS A 156 -11.31 18.60 8.11
N VAL A 157 -10.86 19.79 7.71
CA VAL A 157 -10.61 20.14 6.31
C VAL A 157 -9.15 20.52 6.11
N ASP A 158 -8.66 20.33 4.89
CA ASP A 158 -7.35 20.78 4.47
C ASP A 158 -7.49 22.04 3.63
N PHE A 159 -7.09 23.19 4.18
CA PHE A 159 -7.18 24.46 3.47
C PHE A 159 -6.33 24.53 2.19
N ASP A 160 -5.38 23.62 2.00
CA ASP A 160 -4.51 23.61 0.83
C ASP A 160 -5.12 22.85 -0.37
N SER A 161 -6.17 22.06 -0.15
CA SER A 161 -6.76 21.19 -1.19
C SER A 161 -8.28 21.06 -1.14
N ASP A 162 -8.97 21.54 -0.11
CA ASP A 162 -10.42 21.54 -0.05
C ASP A 162 -10.99 22.72 -0.86
N SER A 163 -11.63 22.40 -1.99
CA SER A 163 -12.25 23.39 -2.87
C SER A 163 -13.44 24.12 -2.24
N ASP A 164 -14.07 23.60 -1.18
CA ASP A 164 -15.15 24.28 -0.45
C ASP A 164 -14.62 25.17 0.69
N ASN A 165 -13.36 25.00 1.09
CA ASN A 165 -12.74 25.67 2.23
C ASN A 165 -11.34 26.25 1.90
N CYS A 166 -11.12 26.70 0.68
CA CYS A 166 -9.77 26.99 0.20
C CYS A 166 -9.13 28.19 0.93
N GLY A 167 -8.06 27.95 1.70
CA GLY A 167 -7.37 28.95 2.52
C GLY A 167 -8.13 29.46 3.76
N ALA A 168 -9.42 29.18 3.89
CA ALA A 168 -10.27 29.50 5.06
C ALA A 168 -11.64 28.81 4.97
N CYS A 169 -12.28 28.57 6.12
CA CYS A 169 -13.63 27.98 6.16
C CYS A 169 -14.64 28.75 5.30
N GLY A 170 -15.39 28.02 4.46
CA GLY A 170 -16.43 28.54 3.59
C GLY A 170 -15.94 29.39 2.42
N ASN A 171 -14.63 29.45 2.16
CA ASN A 171 -14.07 30.10 0.97
C ASN A 171 -14.06 29.14 -0.22
N ALA A 172 -15.26 28.83 -0.74
CA ALA A 172 -15.42 27.92 -1.86
C ALA A 172 -14.90 28.51 -3.17
N CYS A 173 -14.22 27.69 -3.98
CA CYS A 173 -13.71 28.07 -5.29
C CYS A 173 -14.82 28.19 -6.34
N GLY A 174 -14.57 29.02 -7.36
CA GLY A 174 -15.52 29.26 -8.44
C GLY A 174 -15.66 28.08 -9.40
N GLN A 175 -16.60 28.19 -10.33
CA GLN A 175 -16.76 27.19 -11.39
C GLN A 175 -15.48 27.11 -12.25
N GLY A 176 -14.97 25.89 -12.45
CA GLY A 176 -13.73 25.64 -13.21
C GLY A 176 -12.45 25.91 -12.40
N GLU A 177 -12.58 26.23 -11.12
CA GLU A 177 -11.46 26.40 -10.19
C GLU A 177 -11.51 25.32 -9.11
N GLY A 178 -10.37 25.07 -8.48
CA GLY A 178 -10.30 24.30 -7.25
C GLY A 178 -9.10 24.73 -6.42
N CYS A 179 -9.01 24.20 -5.21
CA CYS A 179 -7.99 24.67 -4.27
C CYS A 179 -6.60 24.10 -4.62
N VAL A 180 -5.61 24.99 -4.66
CA VAL A 180 -4.19 24.70 -4.83
C VAL A 180 -3.40 25.57 -3.86
N GLU A 181 -2.80 24.96 -2.83
CA GLU A 181 -1.99 25.66 -1.80
C GLU A 181 -2.75 26.86 -1.16
N GLY A 182 -4.04 26.67 -0.89
CA GLY A 182 -4.88 27.68 -0.24
C GLY A 182 -5.38 28.80 -1.15
N VAL A 183 -5.19 28.66 -2.46
CA VAL A 183 -5.67 29.61 -3.47
C VAL A 183 -6.52 28.87 -4.50
N CYS A 184 -7.66 29.46 -4.87
CA CYS A 184 -8.47 28.95 -5.97
C CYS A 184 -7.75 29.21 -7.29
N ASP A 185 -7.47 28.13 -8.01
CA ASP A 185 -6.74 28.12 -9.28
C ASP A 185 -7.44 27.21 -10.29
N GLN A 186 -7.01 27.27 -11.54
CA GLN A 186 -7.63 26.55 -12.65
C GLN A 186 -7.58 25.03 -12.45
N ALA A 187 -8.76 24.40 -12.48
CA ALA A 187 -8.92 22.95 -12.44
C ALA A 187 -9.18 22.38 -13.84
N ALA A 188 -8.76 21.14 -14.07
CA ALA A 188 -9.06 20.42 -15.29
C ALA A 188 -10.58 20.23 -15.46
N ASP A 189 -11.10 20.48 -16.66
CA ASP A 189 -12.49 20.19 -17.04
C ASP A 189 -12.58 18.71 -17.45
N LEU A 190 -12.84 17.83 -16.49
CA LEU A 190 -12.93 16.38 -16.68
C LEU A 190 -14.37 15.88 -16.61
N ASP A 191 -14.71 14.91 -17.45
CA ASP A 191 -16.03 14.28 -17.40
C ASP A 191 -16.19 13.43 -16.12
N PRO A 192 -17.34 13.51 -15.42
CA PRO A 192 -17.58 12.76 -14.19
C PRO A 192 -17.85 11.27 -14.45
N ARG A 193 -17.67 10.45 -13.41
CA ARG A 193 -17.94 9.00 -13.45
C ARG A 193 -18.89 8.51 -12.34
N ASP A 194 -19.81 9.36 -11.87
CA ASP A 194 -20.65 9.15 -10.69
C ASP A 194 -21.27 7.75 -10.56
N GLN A 195 -21.86 7.21 -11.63
CA GLN A 195 -22.49 5.88 -11.60
C GLN A 195 -21.47 4.74 -11.47
N ALA A 196 -20.32 4.84 -12.15
CA ALA A 196 -19.27 3.82 -12.09
C ALA A 196 -18.50 3.88 -10.76
N CYS A 197 -18.47 5.05 -10.12
CA CYS A 197 -17.76 5.31 -8.88
C CYS A 197 -18.65 5.32 -7.65
N ALA A 198 -19.90 4.85 -7.77
CA ALA A 198 -20.76 4.64 -6.62
C ALA A 198 -20.07 3.71 -5.61
N GLY A 199 -20.03 4.12 -4.34
CA GLY A 199 -19.31 3.39 -3.29
C GLY A 199 -17.79 3.38 -3.44
N GLY A 200 -17.21 4.36 -4.14
CA GLY A 200 -15.77 4.44 -4.43
C GLY A 200 -15.39 3.77 -5.76
N GLY A 201 -16.26 2.95 -6.35
CA GLY A 201 -15.97 2.21 -7.57
C GLY A 201 -15.23 0.88 -7.32
N PRO A 202 -14.85 0.16 -8.39
CA PRO A 202 -14.23 -1.15 -8.25
C PRO A 202 -12.89 -1.10 -7.53
N ALA A 203 -12.50 -2.21 -6.90
CA ALA A 203 -11.15 -2.36 -6.36
C ALA A 203 -10.10 -2.26 -7.49
N ILE A 204 -8.91 -1.77 -7.15
CA ILE A 204 -7.81 -1.58 -8.11
C ILE A 204 -7.15 -2.92 -8.37
N ASP A 205 -7.32 -3.42 -9.59
CA ASP A 205 -6.75 -4.67 -10.08
C ASP A 205 -5.47 -4.41 -10.89
N LEU A 206 -4.36 -5.02 -10.44
CA LEU A 206 -3.06 -4.92 -11.10
C LEU A 206 -2.86 -5.99 -12.20
N GLY A 207 -3.81 -6.92 -12.36
CA GLY A 207 -3.73 -8.02 -13.32
C GLY A 207 -2.56 -8.96 -13.06
N ASP A 208 -2.19 -9.76 -14.06
CA ASP A 208 -1.06 -10.72 -14.00
C ASP A 208 0.32 -10.05 -14.12
N THR A 209 0.40 -8.74 -13.86
CA THR A 209 1.66 -7.99 -13.99
C THR A 209 2.58 -8.13 -12.78
N VAL A 210 2.08 -8.72 -11.69
CA VAL A 210 2.84 -9.07 -10.48
C VAL A 210 3.23 -10.55 -10.57
N THR A 211 4.34 -10.95 -9.93
CA THR A 211 4.87 -12.33 -9.93
C THR A 211 3.95 -13.36 -9.28
N VAL A 212 2.77 -12.94 -8.81
CA VAL A 212 1.70 -13.75 -8.23
C VAL A 212 0.43 -13.49 -9.05
N GLU A 213 -0.40 -14.52 -9.22
CA GLU A 213 -1.71 -14.46 -9.90
C GLU A 213 -2.54 -13.23 -9.45
N ARG A 214 -3.14 -12.54 -10.44
CA ARG A 214 -4.03 -11.36 -10.33
C ARG A 214 -4.18 -10.77 -8.92
N GLN A 215 -3.39 -9.73 -8.61
CA GLN A 215 -3.36 -9.10 -7.29
C GLN A 215 -4.05 -7.74 -7.28
N CYS A 216 -4.91 -7.50 -6.30
CA CYS A 216 -5.41 -6.16 -6.03
C CYS A 216 -4.34 -5.33 -5.29
N SER A 217 -4.38 -3.99 -5.42
CA SER A 217 -3.41 -3.14 -4.73
C SER A 217 -3.52 -3.18 -3.20
N GLY A 218 -4.70 -3.52 -2.66
CA GLY A 218 -4.93 -3.74 -1.22
C GLY A 218 -4.06 -4.84 -0.63
N GLU A 219 -4.18 -6.06 -1.15
CA GLU A 219 -3.38 -7.22 -0.76
C GLU A 219 -1.87 -6.96 -0.93
N LEU A 220 -1.48 -6.28 -2.02
CA LEU A 220 -0.07 -5.91 -2.24
C LEU A 220 0.44 -5.01 -1.12
N ALA A 221 -0.35 -4.02 -0.72
CA ALA A 221 0.02 -3.08 0.34
C ALA A 221 0.20 -3.77 1.69
N GLU A 222 -0.73 -4.65 2.07
CA GLU A 222 -0.70 -5.39 3.33
C GLU A 222 0.57 -6.24 3.47
N ARG A 223 0.96 -6.92 2.37
CA ARG A 223 2.19 -7.74 2.33
C ARG A 223 3.46 -6.88 2.31
N THR A 224 3.41 -5.69 1.72
CA THR A 224 4.59 -4.82 1.56
C THR A 224 4.87 -4.00 2.82
N PHE A 225 3.85 -3.40 3.43
CA PHE A 225 4.00 -2.33 4.42
C PHE A 225 3.71 -2.78 5.86
N ARG A 226 4.60 -3.61 6.40
CA ARG A 226 4.48 -4.15 7.77
C ARG A 226 5.27 -3.39 8.84
N TRP A 227 6.09 -2.43 8.41
CA TRP A 227 7.02 -1.67 9.26
C TRP A 227 6.82 -0.17 9.07
N ALA A 228 7.09 0.62 10.11
CA ALA A 228 7.20 2.07 9.99
C ALA A 228 8.30 2.44 8.97
N VAL A 229 9.40 1.69 9.04
CA VAL A 229 10.53 1.78 8.11
C VAL A 229 11.01 0.37 7.80
N CYS A 230 11.09 0.03 6.52
CA CYS A 230 11.81 -1.13 6.02
C CYS A 230 12.90 -0.70 5.04
N SER A 231 14.14 -1.12 5.30
CA SER A 231 15.28 -0.88 4.40
C SER A 231 15.91 -2.19 3.95
N CYS A 232 15.96 -2.43 2.63
CA CYS A 232 16.59 -3.64 2.06
C CYS A 232 18.11 -3.69 2.22
N GLU A 233 18.75 -2.55 2.40
CA GLU A 233 20.16 -2.42 2.72
C GLU A 233 20.26 -1.67 4.06
N ASP A 234 21.16 -0.71 4.18
CA ASP A 234 21.36 0.04 5.41
C ASP A 234 20.22 1.03 5.68
N LEU A 235 19.95 1.28 6.95
CA LEU A 235 19.13 2.40 7.42
C LEU A 235 20.04 3.46 8.03
N ILE A 236 20.07 4.65 7.44
CA ILE A 236 21.02 5.70 7.80
C ILE A 236 20.28 6.96 8.28
N SER A 237 20.55 7.41 9.49
CA SER A 237 20.08 8.72 9.97
C SER A 237 21.24 9.56 10.50
N ASN A 238 21.43 10.76 9.95
CA ASN A 238 22.45 11.68 10.46
C ASN A 238 21.97 12.53 11.64
N SER A 239 20.70 12.40 12.03
CA SER A 239 20.08 13.09 13.16
C SER A 239 19.33 12.08 14.04
N GLY A 240 18.42 12.55 14.90
CA GLY A 240 17.50 11.67 15.61
C GLY A 240 16.47 11.04 14.66
N MET A 241 15.97 9.87 15.01
CA MET A 241 14.86 9.22 14.33
C MET A 241 13.84 8.81 15.38
N ASN A 242 12.57 9.07 15.13
CA ASN A 242 11.49 8.64 15.99
C ASN A 242 10.54 7.76 15.18
N ALA A 243 10.15 6.62 15.74
CA ALA A 243 9.11 5.77 15.18
C ALA A 243 8.14 5.38 16.29
N ASP A 244 6.86 5.64 16.06
CA ASP A 244 5.75 5.19 16.89
C ASP A 244 4.62 4.66 16.02
N ALA A 245 3.51 4.26 16.65
CA ALA A 245 2.34 3.80 15.91
C ALA A 245 1.02 4.26 16.52
N TYR A 246 0.01 4.31 15.67
CA TYR A 246 -1.37 4.59 16.03
C TYR A 246 -2.34 3.74 15.19
N ASP A 247 -3.63 3.85 15.48
CA ASP A 247 -4.69 3.34 14.62
C ASP A 247 -5.53 4.54 14.20
N SER A 248 -5.50 4.86 12.92
CA SER A 248 -6.21 6.01 12.36
C SER A 248 -7.75 5.90 12.43
N THR A 249 -8.29 4.77 12.91
CA THR A 249 -9.74 4.58 13.19
C THR A 249 -10.15 4.80 14.65
N LEU A 250 -9.21 5.08 15.57
CA LEU A 250 -9.47 5.14 17.01
C LEU A 250 -9.20 6.52 17.67
N GLY A 251 -9.30 7.59 16.89
CA GLY A 251 -9.22 8.97 17.36
C GLY A 251 -7.90 9.66 17.01
N PRO A 252 -7.73 10.94 17.39
CA PRO A 252 -6.60 11.72 16.92
C PRO A 252 -5.28 11.11 17.43
N TYR A 253 -4.28 11.14 16.56
CA TYR A 253 -2.94 10.68 16.84
C TYR A 253 -2.39 11.30 18.12
N THR A 254 -1.88 10.42 18.98
CA THR A 254 -1.19 10.78 20.21
C THR A 254 0.24 10.28 20.11
N PRO A 255 1.25 11.17 20.16
CA PRO A 255 2.64 10.79 20.04
C PRO A 255 3.10 9.77 21.07
N GLY A 256 3.97 8.86 20.65
CA GLY A 256 4.56 7.83 21.50
C GLY A 256 3.68 6.60 21.69
N GLY A 257 2.66 6.41 20.87
CA GLY A 257 1.90 5.16 20.83
C GLY A 257 2.83 3.96 20.64
N ILE A 258 2.62 2.90 21.41
CA ILE A 258 3.43 1.67 21.32
C ILE A 258 3.32 1.13 19.89
N GLY A 259 4.37 0.55 19.31
CA GLY A 259 4.36 -0.03 17.96
C GLY A 259 5.26 0.73 16.98
N GLY A 260 5.08 0.54 15.68
CA GLY A 260 5.89 1.28 14.69
C GLY A 260 7.32 0.77 14.65
N GLY A 261 7.45 -0.53 14.39
CA GLY A 261 8.77 -1.17 14.29
C GLY A 261 9.60 -0.59 13.16
N VAL A 262 10.92 -0.71 13.32
CA VAL A 262 11.91 -0.32 12.31
C VAL A 262 12.75 -1.52 11.94
N ALA A 263 12.91 -1.75 10.65
CA ALA A 263 13.59 -2.90 10.07
C ALA A 263 14.64 -2.52 9.03
N THR A 264 15.74 -3.26 9.02
CA THR A 264 16.78 -3.21 8.00
C THR A 264 17.41 -4.58 7.79
N ASN A 265 17.53 -5.00 6.54
CA ASN A 265 18.31 -6.20 6.19
C ASN A 265 19.82 -5.93 6.37
N GLY A 266 20.25 -4.69 6.16
CA GLY A 266 21.61 -4.22 6.43
C GLY A 266 21.85 -3.78 7.88
N MET A 267 22.68 -2.74 8.03
CA MET A 267 22.99 -2.10 9.31
C MET A 267 22.07 -0.89 9.55
N LEU A 268 21.63 -0.72 10.81
CA LEU A 268 21.14 0.57 11.29
C LEU A 268 22.31 1.44 11.78
N ARG A 269 22.46 2.63 11.19
CA ARG A 269 23.43 3.63 11.63
C ARG A 269 22.76 4.97 11.88
N ALA A 270 22.77 5.43 13.14
CA ALA A 270 22.36 6.79 13.48
C ALA A 270 23.51 7.60 14.10
N ASN A 271 23.67 8.88 13.71
CA ASN A 271 24.67 9.74 14.36
C ASN A 271 24.20 10.29 15.71
N SER A 272 22.90 10.37 15.94
CA SER A 272 22.28 10.74 17.21
C SER A 272 21.62 9.53 17.88
N GLY A 273 20.89 9.75 18.97
CA GLY A 273 20.00 8.76 19.55
C GLY A 273 18.71 8.66 18.73
N PHE A 274 17.98 7.56 18.86
CA PHE A 274 16.67 7.38 18.24
C PHE A 274 15.67 6.85 19.26
N THR A 275 14.39 7.01 18.97
CA THR A 275 13.29 6.39 19.71
C THR A 275 12.49 5.52 18.76
N VAL A 276 12.30 4.25 19.08
CA VAL A 276 11.40 3.34 18.38
C VAL A 276 10.50 2.75 19.45
N THR A 277 9.20 3.04 19.45
CA THR A 277 8.30 2.47 20.47
C THR A 277 7.97 1.01 20.17
N GLY A 278 8.30 0.54 18.96
CA GLY A 278 8.15 -0.83 18.48
C GLY A 278 9.41 -1.69 18.62
N THR A 279 9.47 -2.73 17.81
CA THR A 279 10.63 -3.60 17.65
C THR A 279 11.66 -2.95 16.72
N LEU A 280 12.94 -3.06 17.08
CA LEU A 280 14.04 -2.77 16.16
C LEU A 280 14.62 -4.09 15.63
N TRP A 281 14.70 -4.22 14.30
CA TRP A 281 15.26 -5.39 13.64
C TRP A 281 16.36 -4.98 12.66
N ALA A 282 17.59 -5.44 12.90
CA ALA A 282 18.74 -5.21 12.02
C ALA A 282 19.49 -6.50 11.76
N ALA A 283 19.40 -7.02 10.53
CA ALA A 283 19.92 -8.35 10.20
C ALA A 283 21.43 -8.34 9.89
N ASP A 284 22.01 -7.21 9.46
CA ASP A 284 23.42 -7.13 9.00
C ASP A 284 23.77 -8.23 7.99
N GLU A 285 22.94 -8.38 6.95
CA GLU A 285 23.06 -9.43 5.92
C GLU A 285 24.45 -9.44 5.25
N LEU A 286 25.03 -8.25 5.06
CA LEU A 286 26.36 -8.07 4.49
C LEU A 286 27.50 -8.41 5.48
N ASN A 287 27.16 -8.83 6.70
CA ASN A 287 28.05 -9.24 7.77
C ASN A 287 29.17 -8.22 8.02
N THR A 288 28.77 -6.96 8.18
CA THR A 288 29.68 -5.86 8.51
C THR A 288 30.27 -6.02 9.92
N GLY A 289 29.65 -6.87 10.73
CA GLY A 289 30.03 -7.17 12.11
C GLY A 289 29.40 -6.22 13.12
N THR A 290 28.51 -5.33 12.69
CA THR A 290 27.71 -4.49 13.57
C THR A 290 26.32 -4.28 12.98
N ALA A 291 25.28 -4.68 13.71
CA ALA A 291 23.90 -4.58 13.24
C ALA A 291 23.28 -3.21 13.51
N ALA A 292 23.59 -2.62 14.67
CA ALA A 292 23.08 -1.32 15.04
C ALA A 292 24.15 -0.47 15.74
N GLN A 293 24.30 0.78 15.32
CA GLN A 293 25.27 1.72 15.88
C GLN A 293 24.68 3.12 16.05
N THR A 294 24.90 3.71 17.24
CA THR A 294 24.60 5.12 17.50
C THR A 294 25.69 5.82 18.31
N ASN A 295 25.73 7.15 18.29
CA ASN A 295 26.64 7.91 19.17
C ASN A 295 26.00 8.33 20.49
N MET A 296 24.67 8.43 20.56
CA MET A 296 23.92 8.77 21.78
C MET A 296 22.95 7.65 22.15
N ALA A 297 22.41 7.69 23.38
CA ALA A 297 21.45 6.70 23.85
C ALA A 297 20.23 6.61 22.94
N ALA A 298 19.74 5.39 22.72
CA ALA A 298 18.50 5.12 22.03
C ALA A 298 17.45 4.54 22.98
N THR A 299 16.19 4.60 22.58
CA THR A 299 15.08 3.95 23.27
C THR A 299 14.40 3.00 22.31
N ILE A 300 14.30 1.73 22.68
CA ILE A 300 13.56 0.70 21.93
C ILE A 300 12.46 0.20 22.87
N GLY A 301 11.20 0.42 22.51
CA GLY A 301 10.06 0.15 23.36
C GLY A 301 9.79 -1.34 23.50
N GLN A 302 10.02 -2.14 22.46
CA GLN A 302 9.79 -3.57 22.46
C GLN A 302 11.11 -4.34 22.33
N ARG A 303 11.23 -5.20 21.30
CA ARG A 303 12.35 -6.13 21.13
C ARG A 303 13.48 -5.52 20.31
N LEU A 304 14.69 -6.07 20.47
CA LEU A 304 15.81 -5.85 19.57
C LEU A 304 16.24 -7.18 18.95
N HIS A 305 16.24 -7.24 17.62
CA HIS A 305 16.83 -8.32 16.84
C HIS A 305 18.07 -7.78 16.11
N ALA A 306 19.23 -8.39 16.36
CA ALA A 306 20.51 -7.95 15.84
C ALA A 306 21.31 -9.14 15.31
N GLY A 307 21.49 -9.22 13.99
CA GLY A 307 22.22 -10.31 13.33
C GLY A 307 23.73 -10.30 13.57
N SER A 308 24.25 -9.24 14.20
CA SER A 308 25.65 -9.14 14.63
C SER A 308 25.79 -8.24 15.88
N SER A 309 26.98 -7.68 16.12
CA SER A 309 27.24 -6.93 17.37
C SER A 309 26.51 -5.58 17.42
N VAL A 310 26.21 -5.10 18.63
CA VAL A 310 25.47 -3.86 18.86
C VAL A 310 26.34 -2.81 19.54
N LYS A 311 26.32 -1.58 18.98
CA LYS A 311 27.10 -0.40 19.41
C LYS A 311 26.22 0.82 19.69
N LEU A 312 25.06 0.61 20.30
CA LEU A 312 24.16 1.72 20.69
C LEU A 312 24.78 2.57 21.81
N GLY A 313 24.50 3.86 21.82
CA GLY A 313 25.07 4.81 22.79
C GLY A 313 24.79 4.43 24.24
N THR A 314 25.70 4.82 25.13
CA THR A 314 25.59 4.56 26.56
C THR A 314 24.29 5.12 27.14
N GLY A 315 23.56 4.29 27.89
CA GLY A 315 22.27 4.66 28.49
C GLY A 315 21.06 4.26 27.63
N THR A 316 21.29 3.52 26.55
CA THR A 316 20.20 2.93 25.75
C THR A 316 19.31 2.04 26.60
N THR A 317 17.99 2.09 26.38
CA THR A 317 17.00 1.26 27.07
C THR A 317 16.20 0.44 26.06
N ILE A 318 15.97 -0.83 26.38
CA ILE A 318 15.17 -1.77 25.60
C ILE A 318 14.09 -2.32 26.52
N GLY A 319 12.81 -2.17 26.17
CA GLY A 319 11.70 -2.59 27.01
C GLY A 319 11.54 -4.12 27.08
N GLY A 320 11.73 -4.81 25.95
CA GLY A 320 11.54 -6.25 25.82
C GLY A 320 12.82 -7.07 25.76
N ASP A 321 12.72 -8.21 25.07
CA ASP A 321 13.82 -9.15 24.85
C ASP A 321 14.84 -8.64 23.82
N VAL A 322 16.07 -9.12 23.95
CA VAL A 322 17.16 -8.84 23.01
C VAL A 322 17.69 -10.15 22.43
N TYR A 323 17.68 -10.25 21.11
CA TYR A 323 18.27 -11.34 20.33
C TYR A 323 19.48 -10.79 19.59
N VAL A 324 20.69 -11.14 20.04
CA VAL A 324 21.94 -10.63 19.43
C VAL A 324 22.87 -11.78 19.03
N ASN A 325 23.13 -11.91 17.73
CA ASN A 325 24.11 -12.86 17.18
C ASN A 325 25.53 -12.25 17.18
N GLY A 326 25.93 -11.65 18.30
CA GLY A 326 27.15 -10.86 18.43
C GLY A 326 27.36 -10.33 19.85
N GLY A 327 28.30 -9.39 20.03
CA GLY A 327 28.55 -8.75 21.32
C GLY A 327 27.69 -7.50 21.55
N ILE A 328 27.59 -7.08 22.82
CA ILE A 328 27.04 -5.77 23.20
C ILE A 328 28.20 -4.93 23.73
N GLU A 329 28.64 -3.94 22.96
CA GLU A 329 29.91 -3.24 23.23
C GLU A 329 29.80 -2.12 24.28
N ARG A 330 28.60 -1.57 24.47
CA ARG A 330 28.33 -0.41 25.33
C ARG A 330 27.25 -0.73 26.36
N SER A 331 27.22 0.04 27.44
CA SER A 331 26.27 -0.15 28.53
C SER A 331 24.85 0.24 28.12
N MET A 332 23.88 -0.62 28.43
CA MET A 332 22.46 -0.45 28.16
C MET A 332 21.61 -1.21 29.18
N THR A 333 20.33 -0.88 29.27
CA THR A 333 19.36 -1.57 30.12
C THR A 333 18.40 -2.37 29.26
N ILE A 334 18.30 -3.67 29.52
CA ILE A 334 17.36 -4.59 28.86
C ILE A 334 16.28 -4.96 29.89
N GLY A 335 15.02 -4.71 29.57
CA GLY A 335 13.88 -5.05 30.41
C GLY A 335 13.59 -6.55 30.41
N GLY A 336 13.78 -7.23 29.29
CA GLY A 336 13.53 -8.66 29.11
C GLY A 336 14.77 -9.56 29.23
N THR A 337 14.70 -10.69 28.51
CA THR A 337 15.76 -11.69 28.42
C THR A 337 16.76 -11.29 27.33
N LEU A 338 18.06 -11.40 27.66
CA LEU A 338 19.13 -11.36 26.68
C LEU A 338 19.36 -12.77 26.13
N TYR A 339 19.24 -12.94 24.82
CA TYR A 339 19.64 -14.13 24.08
C TYR A 339 20.93 -13.82 23.30
N SER A 340 22.00 -14.59 23.56
CA SER A 340 23.27 -14.39 22.85
C SER A 340 24.08 -15.70 22.73
N PRO A 341 24.97 -15.82 21.73
CA PRO A 341 25.97 -16.88 21.70
C PRO A 341 26.86 -16.86 22.94
N SER A 342 27.37 -18.02 23.36
CA SER A 342 28.33 -18.11 24.47
C SER A 342 29.67 -17.42 24.18
N SER A 343 29.94 -17.10 22.91
CA SER A 343 31.11 -16.32 22.47
C SER A 343 30.88 -14.81 22.51
N ALA A 344 29.66 -14.35 22.78
CA ALA A 344 29.33 -12.93 22.80
C ALA A 344 30.08 -12.20 23.93
N SER A 345 30.75 -11.11 23.59
CA SER A 345 31.32 -10.19 24.58
C SER A 345 30.23 -9.23 25.03
N ILE A 346 29.76 -9.36 26.27
CA ILE A 346 28.76 -8.48 26.87
C ILE A 346 29.45 -7.46 27.77
N ASN A 347 29.25 -6.17 27.51
CA ASN A 347 29.79 -5.10 28.34
C ASN A 347 29.27 -5.21 29.79
N ASN A 348 30.16 -5.02 30.79
CA ASN A 348 29.81 -5.15 32.21
C ASN A 348 28.71 -4.19 32.69
N GLY A 349 28.45 -3.10 31.95
CA GLY A 349 27.38 -2.15 32.22
C GLY A 349 26.05 -2.50 31.58
N VAL A 350 25.89 -3.70 30.99
CA VAL A 350 24.60 -4.20 30.48
C VAL A 350 23.83 -4.82 31.64
N THR A 351 22.57 -4.44 31.79
CA THR A 351 21.62 -5.08 32.72
C THR A 351 20.52 -5.79 31.94
N PHE A 352 20.05 -6.92 32.44
CA PHE A 352 18.97 -7.74 31.85
C PHE A 352 18.22 -8.49 32.97
N ALA A 353 16.98 -8.90 32.71
CA ALA A 353 16.21 -9.71 33.67
C ALA A 353 16.72 -11.16 33.73
N ALA A 354 17.05 -11.73 32.57
CA ALA A 354 17.64 -13.05 32.42
C ALA A 354 18.62 -13.06 31.24
N HIS A 355 19.53 -14.04 31.23
CA HIS A 355 20.45 -14.27 30.12
C HIS A 355 20.41 -15.74 29.73
N GLN A 356 20.13 -15.99 28.46
CA GLN A 356 20.10 -17.30 27.86
C GLN A 356 21.20 -17.39 26.80
N GLU A 357 22.16 -18.28 27.04
CA GLU A 357 23.20 -18.57 26.06
C GLU A 357 22.72 -19.61 25.07
N GLY A 358 22.92 -19.35 23.78
CA GLY A 358 22.54 -20.23 22.69
C GLY A 358 22.81 -19.63 21.33
N PRO A 359 22.72 -20.41 20.24
CA PRO A 359 22.71 -19.83 18.91
C PRO A 359 21.52 -18.86 18.78
N VAL A 360 21.77 -17.70 18.18
CA VAL A 360 20.75 -16.71 17.85
C VAL A 360 20.77 -16.56 16.34
N ASP A 361 19.62 -16.76 15.72
CA ASP A 361 19.43 -16.52 14.29
C ASP A 361 18.51 -15.32 14.13
N VAL A 362 18.83 -14.47 13.16
CA VAL A 362 18.10 -13.23 12.87
C VAL A 362 17.82 -13.21 11.39
N ALA A 363 16.57 -13.52 11.03
CA ALA A 363 16.11 -13.51 9.65
C ALA A 363 16.13 -12.10 9.03
N LEU A 364 16.01 -12.03 7.70
CA LEU A 364 15.83 -10.76 7.00
C LEU A 364 14.43 -10.21 7.30
N PRO A 365 14.29 -8.98 7.79
CA PRO A 365 12.98 -8.44 8.16
C PRO A 365 12.19 -7.81 7.00
N CYS A 366 12.88 -7.43 5.92
CA CYS A 366 12.28 -6.80 4.73
C CYS A 366 12.29 -7.77 3.55
N ASP A 367 11.11 -8.22 3.16
CA ASP A 367 10.89 -9.08 1.98
C ASP A 367 10.78 -8.22 0.70
N ALA A 368 10.82 -8.80 -0.50
CA ALA A 368 10.76 -8.07 -1.78
C ALA A 368 12.00 -7.20 -2.11
N CYS A 369 13.16 -7.58 -1.57
CA CYS A 369 14.42 -6.88 -1.80
C CYS A 369 15.23 -7.47 -2.97
N GLY A 370 15.06 -8.78 -3.23
CA GLY A 370 15.68 -9.49 -4.35
C GLY A 370 15.18 -8.97 -5.70
N VAL A 371 16.02 -9.01 -6.74
CA VAL A 371 15.65 -8.48 -8.07
C VAL A 371 14.40 -9.12 -8.66
N ASP A 372 14.16 -10.39 -8.35
CA ASP A 372 13.02 -11.18 -8.84
C ASP A 372 11.80 -11.09 -7.91
N GLU A 373 11.98 -10.59 -6.68
CA GLU A 373 10.93 -10.46 -5.65
C GLU A 373 10.32 -9.06 -5.61
N ARG A 374 10.96 -8.09 -6.26
CA ARG A 374 10.53 -6.69 -6.28
C ARG A 374 9.19 -6.54 -7.00
N ILE A 375 8.40 -5.61 -6.48
CA ILE A 375 7.21 -5.12 -7.19
C ILE A 375 7.66 -4.57 -8.56
N PRO A 376 7.14 -5.10 -9.68
CA PRO A 376 7.59 -4.73 -11.02
C PRO A 376 6.93 -3.43 -11.49
N VAL A 377 7.15 -2.33 -10.76
CA VAL A 377 6.49 -1.02 -10.97
C VAL A 377 6.57 -0.56 -12.43
N GLY A 378 7.74 -0.68 -13.06
CA GLY A 378 7.90 -0.31 -14.46
C GLY A 378 7.02 -1.12 -15.43
N ALA A 379 6.81 -2.41 -15.16
CA ALA A 379 5.91 -3.25 -15.96
C ALA A 379 4.44 -2.91 -15.70
N ILE A 380 4.07 -2.66 -14.43
CA ILE A 380 2.74 -2.19 -14.04
C ILE A 380 2.38 -0.90 -14.79
N VAL A 381 3.27 0.10 -14.76
CA VAL A 381 3.07 1.37 -15.49
C VAL A 381 3.02 1.15 -17.00
N ALA A 382 3.95 0.37 -17.56
CA ALA A 382 3.99 0.10 -19.00
C ALA A 382 2.70 -0.57 -19.49
N SER A 383 2.09 -1.44 -18.68
CA SER A 383 0.83 -2.11 -19.01
C SER A 383 -0.34 -1.14 -19.20
N ARG A 384 -0.26 0.07 -18.64
CA ARG A 384 -1.32 1.10 -18.69
C ARG A 384 -0.98 2.29 -19.59
N SER A 385 0.16 2.25 -20.27
CA SER A 385 0.55 3.27 -21.25
C SER A 385 -0.33 3.23 -22.51
N GLY A 386 -0.33 4.33 -23.28
CA GLY A 386 -1.10 4.44 -24.51
C GLY A 386 -2.60 4.50 -24.24
N THR A 387 -3.39 3.61 -24.85
CA THR A 387 -4.86 3.62 -24.73
C THR A 387 -5.41 2.60 -23.72
N ASN A 388 -4.55 1.91 -22.95
CA ASN A 388 -4.97 0.90 -21.96
C ASN A 388 -5.20 1.52 -20.58
N ASN A 389 -5.91 2.63 -20.54
CA ASN A 389 -6.26 3.42 -19.37
C ASN A 389 -7.59 4.15 -19.62
N ASP A 390 -8.09 4.80 -18.58
CA ASP A 390 -9.38 5.49 -18.54
C ASP A 390 -9.27 6.98 -18.89
N ASN A 391 -8.11 7.49 -19.35
CA ASN A 391 -7.93 8.91 -19.65
C ASN A 391 -8.99 9.43 -20.63
N ALA A 392 -9.22 8.68 -21.72
CA ALA A 392 -10.19 9.05 -22.75
C ALA A 392 -11.64 9.05 -22.25
N LEU A 393 -11.95 8.35 -21.15
CA LEU A 393 -13.29 8.34 -20.56
C LEU A 393 -13.62 9.65 -19.85
N ILE A 394 -12.60 10.37 -19.39
CA ILE A 394 -12.75 11.62 -18.63
C ILE A 394 -12.16 12.84 -19.34
N GLY A 395 -11.51 12.66 -20.49
CA GLY A 395 -10.83 13.73 -21.20
C GLY A 395 -9.49 14.16 -20.57
N LEU A 396 -8.83 13.28 -19.81
CA LEU A 396 -7.53 13.59 -19.20
C LEU A 396 -6.41 13.58 -20.25
N ASP A 397 -5.70 14.69 -20.37
CA ASP A 397 -4.46 14.77 -21.15
C ASP A 397 -3.31 14.08 -20.39
N GLU A 398 -2.59 13.18 -21.05
CA GLU A 398 -1.45 12.48 -20.45
C GLU A 398 -0.26 13.42 -20.17
N ASP A 399 -0.20 14.56 -20.89
CA ASP A 399 0.85 15.57 -20.76
C ASP A 399 0.42 16.77 -19.90
N LEU A 400 -0.68 16.67 -19.13
CA LEU A 400 -1.25 17.78 -18.36
C LEU A 400 -0.23 18.52 -17.47
N PHE A 401 0.71 17.78 -16.88
CA PHE A 401 1.75 18.34 -16.00
C PHE A 401 3.16 18.19 -16.59
N SER A 402 3.27 18.04 -17.91
CA SER A 402 4.55 18.04 -18.64
C SER A 402 4.59 19.21 -19.64
N GLY A 403 5.76 19.80 -19.86
CA GLY A 403 5.93 20.87 -20.85
C GLY A 403 5.19 22.19 -20.55
N ASP A 404 4.58 22.77 -21.58
CA ASP A 404 3.86 24.06 -21.49
C ASP A 404 2.42 23.81 -21.00
N SER A 405 2.21 23.87 -19.67
CA SER A 405 0.87 23.69 -19.07
C SER A 405 -0.12 24.71 -19.64
N ASP A 406 -1.36 24.30 -19.89
CA ASP A 406 -2.47 25.16 -20.34
C ASP A 406 -2.99 26.15 -19.27
N GLY A 407 -2.32 26.19 -18.11
CA GLY A 407 -2.71 26.93 -16.93
C GLY A 407 -3.36 26.06 -15.87
N THR A 408 -3.71 24.81 -16.17
CA THR A 408 -4.29 23.88 -15.19
C THR A 408 -3.30 23.58 -14.07
N ARG A 409 -3.80 23.71 -12.84
CA ARG A 409 -3.06 23.45 -11.60
C ARG A 409 -3.70 22.38 -10.73
N ARG A 410 -4.96 22.03 -10.98
CA ARG A 410 -5.66 20.97 -10.25
C ARG A 410 -6.26 19.91 -11.15
N VAL A 411 -6.24 18.66 -10.72
CA VAL A 411 -7.00 17.56 -11.32
C VAL A 411 -7.71 16.74 -10.23
N ASP A 412 -9.01 16.52 -10.41
CA ASP A 412 -9.82 15.65 -9.56
C ASP A 412 -10.10 14.35 -10.33
N LEU A 413 -9.49 13.26 -9.90
CA LEU A 413 -9.58 11.95 -10.54
C LEU A 413 -10.71 11.13 -9.90
N PRO A 414 -11.73 10.70 -10.67
CA PRO A 414 -12.71 9.75 -10.16
C PRO A 414 -12.11 8.33 -10.07
N CYS A 415 -12.91 7.33 -9.73
CA CYS A 415 -12.45 5.94 -9.77
C CYS A 415 -11.98 5.56 -11.18
N GLY A 416 -10.92 4.76 -11.29
CA GLY A 416 -10.37 4.31 -12.58
C GLY A 416 -8.84 4.17 -12.61
N HIS A 417 -8.33 3.84 -13.80
CA HIS A 417 -6.90 3.71 -14.08
C HIS A 417 -6.43 4.84 -15.00
N TYR A 418 -5.62 5.78 -14.51
CA TYR A 418 -5.19 6.97 -15.25
C TYR A 418 -3.70 7.01 -15.50
N TYR A 419 -3.29 7.57 -16.63
CA TYR A 419 -1.89 7.64 -17.03
C TYR A 419 -1.44 9.08 -17.25
N LEU A 420 -0.28 9.44 -16.73
CA LEU A 420 0.44 10.67 -17.07
C LEU A 420 1.83 10.29 -17.61
N SER A 421 2.31 11.01 -18.62
CA SER A 421 3.62 10.77 -19.21
C SER A 421 4.74 11.05 -18.21
N GLU A 422 4.65 12.16 -17.48
CA GLU A 422 5.51 12.58 -16.37
C GLU A 422 4.82 13.67 -15.53
N ILE A 423 5.43 14.06 -14.41
CA ILE A 423 5.04 15.27 -13.67
C ILE A 423 6.28 16.15 -13.56
N ALA A 424 6.35 17.18 -14.40
CA ALA A 424 7.48 18.10 -14.51
C ALA A 424 7.00 19.55 -14.46
N THR A 425 6.72 20.05 -13.25
CA THR A 425 6.14 21.39 -13.03
C THR A 425 7.07 22.33 -12.25
N ASN A 426 6.95 23.62 -12.56
CA ASN A 426 7.56 24.73 -11.81
C ASN A 426 6.51 25.59 -11.09
N GLU A 427 5.24 25.20 -11.12
CA GLU A 427 4.13 25.82 -10.38
C GLU A 427 3.46 24.79 -9.47
N ALA A 428 2.76 25.28 -8.45
CA ALA A 428 2.09 24.40 -7.50
C ALA A 428 0.97 23.63 -8.19
N ILE A 429 0.83 22.34 -7.88
CA ILE A 429 -0.28 21.53 -8.42
C ILE A 429 -0.98 20.74 -7.32
N THR A 430 -2.24 20.41 -7.56
CA THR A 430 -3.04 19.55 -6.69
C THR A 430 -3.67 18.41 -7.48
N ILE A 431 -3.51 17.19 -6.99
CA ILE A 431 -4.15 15.98 -7.54
C ILE A 431 -5.03 15.39 -6.44
N VAL A 432 -6.32 15.22 -6.68
CA VAL A 432 -7.23 14.62 -5.69
C VAL A 432 -7.89 13.38 -6.27
N ALA A 433 -7.81 12.25 -5.58
CA ALA A 433 -8.64 11.09 -5.91
C ALA A 433 -9.97 11.16 -5.16
N THR A 434 -11.06 10.93 -5.89
CA THR A 434 -12.44 10.95 -5.37
C THR A 434 -13.11 9.58 -5.41
N GLY A 435 -12.41 8.56 -5.90
CA GLY A 435 -12.78 7.15 -5.82
C GLY A 435 -11.55 6.24 -5.79
N ASN A 436 -11.73 4.95 -6.04
CA ASN A 436 -10.66 3.97 -6.17
C ASN A 436 -9.89 4.23 -7.47
N THR A 437 -8.76 4.91 -7.34
CA THR A 437 -7.98 5.48 -8.42
C THR A 437 -6.57 4.89 -8.43
N ALA A 438 -6.13 4.40 -9.60
CA ALA A 438 -4.73 4.09 -9.85
C ALA A 438 -4.15 5.11 -10.82
N LEU A 439 -3.08 5.80 -10.43
CA LEU A 439 -2.36 6.78 -11.24
C LEU A 439 -1.01 6.21 -11.66
N TYR A 440 -0.79 6.05 -12.95
CA TYR A 440 0.44 5.53 -13.55
C TYR A 440 1.24 6.69 -14.15
N ILE A 441 2.51 6.82 -13.79
CA ILE A 441 3.40 7.88 -14.25
C ILE A 441 4.55 7.24 -15.01
N GLY A 442 4.59 7.50 -16.32
CA GLY A 442 5.55 6.89 -17.26
C GLY A 442 7.01 7.30 -17.02
N GLY A 443 7.21 8.53 -16.57
CA GLY A 443 8.51 9.15 -16.34
C GLY A 443 8.75 9.48 -14.87
N ASP A 444 9.43 10.61 -14.66
CA ASP A 444 9.77 11.10 -13.32
C ASP A 444 8.66 12.00 -12.77
N ILE A 445 8.60 12.10 -11.44
CA ILE A 445 8.00 13.25 -10.75
C ILE A 445 9.15 14.18 -10.37
N ASN A 446 9.27 15.32 -11.03
CA ASN A 446 10.33 16.29 -10.77
C ASN A 446 9.74 17.70 -10.67
N SER A 447 9.72 18.25 -9.45
CA SER A 447 9.13 19.56 -9.22
C SER A 447 10.03 20.52 -8.44
N SER A 448 9.97 21.78 -8.85
CA SER A 448 10.54 22.92 -8.13
C SER A 448 9.49 23.79 -7.41
N SER A 449 8.23 23.34 -7.39
CA SER A 449 7.12 23.95 -6.65
C SER A 449 6.37 22.89 -5.83
N PRO A 450 5.52 23.28 -4.85
CA PRO A 450 4.76 22.33 -4.05
C PRO A 450 3.91 21.40 -4.92
N ILE A 451 3.89 20.12 -4.58
CA ILE A 451 2.92 19.16 -5.11
C ILE A 451 2.09 18.71 -3.93
N HIS A 452 0.77 18.81 -4.06
CA HIS A 452 -0.18 18.24 -3.13
C HIS A 452 -0.96 17.12 -3.83
N ILE A 453 -0.87 15.89 -3.32
CA ILE A 453 -1.69 14.78 -3.80
C ILE A 453 -2.49 14.24 -2.62
N THR A 454 -3.81 14.16 -2.73
CA THR A 454 -4.66 13.72 -1.62
C THR A 454 -5.84 12.88 -2.07
N VAL A 455 -6.62 12.36 -1.12
CA VAL A 455 -7.77 11.48 -1.35
C VAL A 455 -8.94 11.93 -0.49
N THR A 456 -10.17 11.70 -0.97
CA THR A 456 -11.36 11.85 -0.12
C THR A 456 -11.54 10.65 0.81
N PRO A 457 -12.33 10.75 1.90
CA PRO A 457 -12.48 9.65 2.88
C PRO A 457 -13.09 8.35 2.33
N THR A 458 -13.70 8.38 1.14
CA THR A 458 -14.29 7.23 0.47
C THR A 458 -13.45 6.74 -0.72
N ALA A 459 -12.29 7.36 -0.96
CA ALA A 459 -11.42 7.10 -2.10
C ALA A 459 -10.16 6.33 -1.69
N GLN A 460 -9.51 5.71 -2.66
CA GLN A 460 -8.20 5.09 -2.49
C GLN A 460 -7.32 5.51 -3.67
N LEU A 461 -6.06 5.82 -3.43
CA LEU A 461 -5.12 6.23 -4.47
C LEU A 461 -3.84 5.40 -4.44
N ASP A 462 -3.60 4.68 -5.53
CA ASP A 462 -2.34 4.00 -5.81
C ASP A 462 -1.58 4.72 -6.90
N ILE A 463 -0.38 5.19 -6.60
CA ILE A 463 0.48 5.90 -7.55
C ILE A 463 1.65 5.00 -7.92
N PHE A 464 1.80 4.68 -9.21
CA PHE A 464 2.92 3.91 -9.73
C PHE A 464 3.80 4.80 -10.59
N VAL A 465 5.06 4.97 -10.21
CA VAL A 465 6.04 5.83 -10.89
C VAL A 465 7.12 4.96 -11.49
N ALA A 466 7.20 4.90 -12.83
CA ALA A 466 8.26 4.13 -13.49
C ALA A 466 9.63 4.79 -13.33
N GLY A 467 9.69 6.13 -13.26
CA GLY A 467 10.87 6.91 -12.97
C GLY A 467 11.13 7.13 -11.47
N GLY A 468 11.87 8.18 -11.15
CA GLY A 468 12.15 8.64 -9.79
C GLY A 468 11.23 9.78 -9.34
N VAL A 469 11.23 10.05 -8.05
CA VAL A 469 10.52 11.19 -7.44
C VAL A 469 11.55 12.14 -6.84
N LYS A 470 11.50 13.41 -7.26
CA LYS A 470 12.37 14.47 -6.75
C LYS A 470 11.60 15.76 -6.55
N THR A 471 11.51 16.20 -5.30
CA THR A 471 10.83 17.46 -4.94
C THR A 471 11.77 18.39 -4.19
N ASN A 472 11.71 19.70 -4.48
CA ASN A 472 12.65 20.71 -3.95
C ASN A 472 12.03 21.76 -3.03
N THR A 473 10.71 21.82 -2.92
CA THR A 473 9.98 22.94 -2.29
C THR A 473 8.78 22.51 -1.46
N GLY A 474 8.49 21.21 -1.40
CA GLY A 474 7.36 20.65 -0.67
C GLY A 474 6.71 19.52 -1.45
N LEU A 475 6.32 18.48 -0.73
CA LEU A 475 5.46 17.40 -1.21
C LEU A 475 4.53 17.05 -0.05
N LYS A 476 3.23 17.26 -0.25
CA LYS A 476 2.19 16.85 0.68
C LYS A 476 1.43 15.68 0.06
N LEU A 477 1.45 14.54 0.73
CA LEU A 477 0.74 13.34 0.29
C LEU A 477 -0.33 12.96 1.30
N GLY A 478 -1.53 12.67 0.81
CA GLY A 478 -2.64 12.03 1.50
C GLY A 478 -3.21 12.83 2.66
N SER A 479 -3.72 12.11 3.66
CA SER A 479 -4.27 12.69 4.88
C SER A 479 -3.92 11.81 6.08
N PRO A 480 -3.54 12.40 7.22
CA PRO A 480 -3.21 11.64 8.41
C PRO A 480 -4.44 10.98 9.06
N ASN A 481 -5.66 11.36 8.66
CA ASN A 481 -6.92 10.72 9.07
C ASN A 481 -7.13 9.33 8.44
N PHE A 482 -6.51 9.06 7.29
CA PHE A 482 -6.70 7.81 6.53
C PHE A 482 -5.46 7.49 5.68
N PRO A 483 -4.26 7.41 6.26
CA PRO A 483 -3.03 7.24 5.48
C PRO A 483 -3.01 5.91 4.72
N ALA A 484 -3.71 4.86 5.19
CA ALA A 484 -3.78 3.59 4.45
C ALA A 484 -4.45 3.69 3.07
N LEU A 485 -5.19 4.77 2.78
CA LEU A 485 -5.84 5.00 1.50
C LEU A 485 -4.92 5.59 0.41
N LEU A 486 -3.70 6.03 0.74
CA LEU A 486 -2.74 6.53 -0.26
C LEU A 486 -1.43 5.73 -0.23
N ARG A 487 -1.04 5.23 -1.40
CA ARG A 487 0.17 4.44 -1.59
C ARG A 487 0.92 4.87 -2.84
N MET A 488 2.24 4.92 -2.76
CA MET A 488 3.11 5.28 -3.88
C MET A 488 4.20 4.23 -4.06
N TYR A 489 4.35 3.74 -5.28
CA TYR A 489 5.33 2.74 -5.68
C TYR A 489 6.27 3.36 -6.74
N VAL A 490 7.56 3.45 -6.42
CA VAL A 490 8.59 4.10 -7.24
C VAL A 490 9.57 3.05 -7.73
N GLY A 491 9.59 2.82 -9.05
CA GLY A 491 10.42 1.82 -9.72
C GLY A 491 11.76 2.35 -10.26
N GLY A 492 11.95 3.66 -10.29
CA GLY A 492 13.17 4.28 -10.82
C GLY A 492 14.40 4.05 -9.96
N ALA A 493 15.57 3.93 -10.61
CA ALA A 493 16.85 3.76 -9.93
C ALA A 493 17.30 4.96 -9.10
N GLU A 494 16.73 6.14 -9.35
CA GLU A 494 16.97 7.33 -8.51
C GLU A 494 16.13 7.30 -7.23
N GLY A 495 15.02 6.56 -7.20
CA GLY A 495 14.18 6.39 -6.01
C GLY A 495 13.38 7.63 -5.65
N PHE A 496 13.12 7.80 -4.36
CA PHE A 496 12.37 8.93 -3.80
C PHE A 496 13.29 9.89 -3.06
N HIS A 497 13.34 11.15 -3.51
CA HIS A 497 14.21 12.20 -2.99
C HIS A 497 13.41 13.46 -2.60
N ALA A 498 13.27 13.69 -1.29
CA ALA A 498 12.69 14.92 -0.74
C ALA A 498 13.80 15.87 -0.27
N ASN A 499 14.03 16.98 -0.99
CA ASN A 499 15.11 17.91 -0.65
C ASN A 499 14.72 18.94 0.44
N THR A 500 13.43 19.11 0.68
CA THR A 500 12.84 19.94 1.74
C THR A 500 11.94 19.09 2.64
N GLY A 501 11.37 19.68 3.70
CA GLY A 501 10.32 19.01 4.48
C GLY A 501 9.24 18.45 3.54
N ALA A 502 8.89 17.19 3.74
CA ALA A 502 7.82 16.51 3.05
C ALA A 502 6.88 15.94 4.11
N ASP A 503 5.60 16.26 3.97
CA ASP A 503 4.54 15.85 4.90
C ASP A 503 3.82 14.69 4.22
N LEU A 504 4.16 13.48 4.64
CA LEU A 504 3.74 12.27 3.95
C LEU A 504 2.70 11.56 4.80
N SER A 505 1.45 11.52 4.34
CA SER A 505 0.41 10.68 4.93
C SER A 505 0.06 9.58 3.94
N GLY A 506 0.68 8.43 4.12
CA GLY A 506 0.58 7.31 3.19
C GLY A 506 1.77 6.38 3.26
N TYR A 507 1.83 5.47 2.29
CA TYR A 507 2.88 4.45 2.22
C TYR A 507 3.72 4.59 0.95
N ILE A 508 5.04 4.54 1.09
CA ILE A 508 5.97 4.69 -0.03
C ILE A 508 6.85 3.46 -0.17
N TYR A 509 6.81 2.84 -1.33
CA TYR A 509 7.77 1.83 -1.78
C TYR A 509 8.73 2.45 -2.80
N ALA A 510 10.05 2.35 -2.60
CA ALA A 510 11.06 2.87 -3.53
C ALA A 510 12.26 1.92 -3.65
N VAL A 511 12.10 0.90 -4.48
CA VAL A 511 13.14 -0.08 -4.81
C VAL A 511 13.24 -0.18 -6.34
N PRO A 512 14.43 0.02 -6.94
CA PRO A 512 15.76 -0.06 -6.33
C PRO A 512 16.39 1.26 -5.85
N GLY A 513 15.78 2.43 -6.06
CA GLY A 513 16.49 3.70 -5.82
C GLY A 513 16.63 4.15 -4.36
N GLY A 514 15.79 3.62 -3.47
CA GLY A 514 15.76 3.97 -2.05
C GLY A 514 15.02 5.28 -1.77
N ILE A 515 15.01 5.67 -0.49
CA ILE A 515 14.36 6.86 0.03
C ILE A 515 15.41 7.74 0.66
N LYS A 516 15.55 8.97 0.16
CA LYS A 516 16.52 9.93 0.68
C LYS A 516 15.82 11.24 1.02
N SER A 517 16.08 11.77 2.20
CA SER A 517 15.62 13.11 2.58
C SER A 517 16.77 13.96 3.09
N THR A 518 16.92 15.15 2.51
CA THR A 518 17.81 16.18 3.07
C THR A 518 17.09 17.09 4.06
N GLY A 519 15.75 17.15 4.01
CA GLY A 519 14.90 17.81 5.00
C GLY A 519 14.61 16.93 6.22
N GLY A 520 13.80 17.45 7.15
CA GLY A 520 13.08 16.58 8.08
C GLY A 520 12.03 15.80 7.29
N LEU A 521 11.76 14.56 7.68
CA LEU A 521 10.76 13.71 7.06
C LEU A 521 9.72 13.38 8.12
N GLU A 522 8.46 13.78 7.93
CA GLU A 522 7.34 13.39 8.78
C GLU A 522 6.43 12.46 7.98
N VAL A 523 6.19 11.27 8.51
CA VAL A 523 5.41 10.23 7.82
C VAL A 523 4.31 9.72 8.74
N PHE A 524 3.05 9.97 8.39
CA PHE A 524 1.89 9.24 8.90
C PHE A 524 1.64 8.04 7.98
N GLY A 525 2.11 6.86 8.36
CA GLY A 525 2.15 5.67 7.50
C GLY A 525 3.50 4.99 7.58
N GLY A 526 4.04 4.54 6.44
CA GLY A 526 5.26 3.73 6.42
C GLY A 526 6.08 3.85 5.15
N VAL A 527 7.36 3.54 5.25
CA VAL A 527 8.28 3.59 4.11
C VAL A 527 9.02 2.28 3.91
N PHE A 528 9.18 1.90 2.64
CA PHE A 528 9.91 0.73 2.20
C PHE A 528 10.90 1.16 1.11
N GLY A 529 12.21 0.96 1.30
CA GLY A 529 13.19 1.40 0.31
C GLY A 529 14.43 0.52 0.21
N GLN A 530 15.16 0.64 -0.91
CA GLN A 530 16.44 -0.05 -1.08
C GLN A 530 17.43 0.35 0.03
N THR A 531 17.66 1.66 0.18
CA THR A 531 18.30 2.28 1.33
C THR A 531 17.38 3.40 1.79
N VAL A 532 17.07 3.46 3.08
CA VAL A 532 16.38 4.61 3.68
C VAL A 532 17.42 5.49 4.38
N ALA A 533 17.54 6.75 3.94
CA ALA A 533 18.55 7.68 4.42
C ALA A 533 17.99 9.07 4.72
N THR A 534 18.10 9.55 5.96
CA THR A 534 17.66 10.89 6.37
C THR A 534 18.80 11.72 6.95
N ASN A 535 18.86 13.00 6.57
CA ASN A 535 19.90 13.91 7.08
C ASN A 535 19.47 14.70 8.32
N ASN A 536 18.26 15.26 8.32
CA ASN A 536 17.76 16.10 9.42
C ASN A 536 16.80 15.34 10.36
N GLY A 537 16.77 14.02 10.26
CA GLY A 537 15.94 13.13 11.08
C GLY A 537 14.71 12.66 10.34
N GLY A 538 13.99 11.74 10.96
CA GLY A 538 12.73 11.23 10.45
C GLY A 538 11.80 10.86 11.60
N ASP A 539 10.57 11.34 11.52
CA ASP A 539 9.48 11.04 12.43
C ASP A 539 8.48 10.16 11.67
N TYR A 540 8.30 8.93 12.12
CA TYR A 540 7.45 7.92 11.49
C TYR A 540 6.32 7.52 12.45
N HIS A 541 5.09 7.71 12.03
CA HIS A 541 3.87 7.44 12.76
C HIS A 541 3.13 6.32 12.03
N PHE A 542 3.48 5.08 12.35
CA PHE A 542 2.95 3.92 11.64
C PHE A 542 1.48 3.73 11.93
N ASP A 543 0.66 3.83 10.87
CA ASP A 543 -0.74 3.49 10.96
C ASP A 543 -0.92 1.98 10.81
N ARG A 544 -1.58 1.36 11.79
CA ARG A 544 -1.84 -0.09 11.78
C ARG A 544 -2.85 -0.50 10.73
N ARG A 545 -3.66 0.44 10.25
CA ARG A 545 -4.78 0.14 9.36
C ARG A 545 -4.37 -0.39 7.99
N ILE A 546 -3.11 -0.19 7.60
CA ILE A 546 -2.54 -0.80 6.40
C ILE A 546 -2.52 -2.33 6.42
N ASN A 547 -2.51 -2.94 7.61
CA ASN A 547 -2.41 -4.39 7.76
C ASN A 547 -3.75 -5.13 7.54
N VAL A 548 -4.83 -4.40 7.22
CA VAL A 548 -6.17 -4.94 6.97
C VAL A 548 -6.84 -4.27 5.77
N VAL A 549 -6.04 -3.63 4.91
CA VAL A 549 -6.57 -2.97 3.70
C VAL A 549 -6.91 -4.00 2.61
N GLY A 550 -6.28 -5.19 2.64
CA GLY A 550 -6.52 -6.29 1.72
C GLY A 550 -7.93 -6.88 1.83
N ASP A 551 -8.54 -6.84 3.02
CA ASP A 551 -9.91 -7.35 3.29
C ASP A 551 -11.01 -6.73 2.41
N SER A 552 -10.74 -5.56 1.82
CA SER A 552 -11.66 -4.88 0.90
C SER A 552 -11.60 -5.39 -0.54
N CYS A 553 -10.66 -6.29 -0.84
CA CYS A 553 -10.53 -6.90 -2.15
C CYS A 553 -11.50 -8.07 -2.31
N PRO A 554 -12.20 -8.18 -3.47
CA PRO A 554 -13.04 -9.33 -3.73
C PRO A 554 -12.20 -10.62 -3.80
N ASP A 555 -12.71 -11.69 -3.19
CA ASP A 555 -12.05 -12.99 -3.10
C ASP A 555 -11.52 -13.48 -4.45
N ARG A 556 -10.30 -14.04 -4.42
CA ARG A 556 -9.62 -14.68 -5.54
C ARG A 556 -10.26 -16.03 -5.88
N THR A 557 -11.48 -16.08 -6.44
CA THR A 557 -11.96 -17.13 -7.37
C THR A 557 -13.46 -16.98 -7.72
N PRO A 558 -13.83 -17.23 -8.98
CA PRO A 558 -14.47 -18.51 -9.29
C PRO A 558 -13.40 -19.51 -9.64
N ASP A 559 -13.44 -20.69 -9.00
CA ASP A 559 -12.60 -21.82 -9.34
C ASP A 559 -12.57 -21.98 -10.87
N PRO A 560 -11.40 -21.93 -11.53
CA PRO A 560 -11.32 -22.12 -12.97
C PRO A 560 -11.72 -23.54 -13.42
N ASP A 561 -11.95 -24.48 -12.50
CA ASP A 561 -12.62 -25.75 -12.77
C ASP A 561 -13.97 -25.84 -12.05
N PRO A 562 -15.03 -25.16 -12.55
CA PRO A 562 -16.37 -25.56 -12.18
C PRO A 562 -16.55 -26.94 -12.76
N ASP A 563 -16.44 -28.00 -11.94
CA ASP A 563 -16.68 -29.38 -12.36
C ASP A 563 -17.88 -29.38 -13.33
N PRO A 564 -17.65 -29.59 -14.64
CA PRO A 564 -18.68 -29.40 -15.64
C PRO A 564 -19.73 -30.52 -15.59
N ASN A 565 -19.59 -31.46 -14.64
CA ASN A 565 -20.61 -32.40 -14.25
C ASN A 565 -20.69 -32.56 -12.73
N PRO A 566 -21.58 -31.82 -12.04
CA PRO A 566 -22.18 -32.36 -10.83
C PRO A 566 -23.08 -33.52 -11.27
N GLY A 567 -22.46 -34.67 -11.52
CA GLY A 567 -23.13 -35.87 -12.02
C GLY A 567 -24.15 -36.34 -10.99
N PRO A 568 -25.36 -36.77 -11.42
CA PRO A 568 -26.44 -37.14 -10.53
C PRO A 568 -26.28 -38.58 -10.02
N ASP A 569 -25.11 -38.96 -9.52
CA ASP A 569 -24.86 -40.31 -9.03
C ASP A 569 -24.16 -40.28 -7.67
N ALA A 570 -24.83 -39.65 -6.72
CA ALA A 570 -24.90 -40.19 -5.38
C ALA A 570 -25.54 -41.60 -5.46
N GLY A 571 -24.73 -42.64 -5.69
CA GLY A 571 -25.28 -43.98 -5.81
C GLY A 571 -24.34 -45.07 -6.29
N THR A 572 -23.79 -45.80 -5.32
CA THR A 572 -23.51 -47.25 -5.36
C THR A 572 -22.60 -47.79 -6.47
N ASP A 573 -21.32 -48.02 -6.16
CA ASP A 573 -20.53 -49.08 -6.81
C ASP A 573 -20.22 -50.23 -5.82
N PRO A 574 -20.59 -51.49 -6.14
CA PRO A 574 -20.30 -52.66 -5.33
C PRO A 574 -19.03 -53.39 -5.82
N GLY A 575 -17.98 -53.46 -5.00
CA GLY A 575 -16.81 -54.29 -5.26
C GLY A 575 -15.92 -54.50 -4.02
N PRO A 576 -15.21 -55.64 -3.89
CA PRO A 576 -15.13 -56.35 -2.62
C PRO A 576 -13.75 -56.25 -1.97
N ASP A 577 -13.65 -55.54 -0.86
CA ASP A 577 -12.73 -55.88 0.23
C ASP A 577 -13.17 -55.14 1.49
N ALA A 578 -13.99 -55.82 2.31
CA ALA A 578 -14.25 -55.40 3.68
C ALA A 578 -13.01 -55.76 4.53
N GLY A 579 -11.97 -54.95 4.39
CA GLY A 579 -10.81 -54.88 5.28
C GLY A 579 -11.04 -53.78 6.31
N THR A 580 -10.71 -54.06 7.57
CA THR A 580 -10.86 -53.16 8.71
C THR A 580 -10.05 -51.86 8.55
N ASP A 581 -10.72 -50.72 8.44
CA ASP A 581 -10.09 -49.40 8.51
C ASP A 581 -9.67 -49.06 9.93
N THR A 582 -8.41 -49.35 10.23
CA THR A 582 -7.58 -48.54 11.11
C THR A 582 -6.50 -47.95 10.23
N GLY A 583 -6.81 -46.83 9.58
CA GLY A 583 -5.91 -46.17 8.63
C GLY A 583 -6.35 -44.73 8.43
N SER A 584 -5.46 -43.81 8.77
CA SER A 584 -5.44 -42.43 8.34
C SER A 584 -5.50 -42.34 6.82
N ASP A 585 -6.57 -41.76 6.28
CA ASP A 585 -6.57 -41.18 4.94
C ASP A 585 -6.80 -39.68 5.11
N PRO A 586 -5.77 -38.84 4.98
CA PRO A 586 -5.95 -37.41 4.93
C PRO A 586 -6.60 -37.07 3.59
N ASP A 587 -7.62 -36.22 3.66
CA ASP A 587 -8.04 -35.38 2.54
C ASP A 587 -6.78 -34.77 1.88
N PRO A 588 -6.47 -35.08 0.61
CA PRO A 588 -5.25 -34.60 -0.02
C PRO A 588 -5.27 -33.10 -0.32
N ASP A 589 -6.40 -32.42 -0.11
CA ASP A 589 -6.54 -30.98 -0.38
C ASP A 589 -6.83 -30.15 0.90
N ALA A 590 -6.84 -30.78 2.08
CA ALA A 590 -6.87 -30.08 3.37
C ALA A 590 -5.44 -29.95 3.94
N GLY A 591 -4.73 -28.94 3.45
CA GLY A 591 -3.44 -28.50 4.00
C GLY A 591 -2.25 -29.13 3.29
N THR A 592 -1.62 -28.33 2.42
CA THR A 592 -0.20 -28.31 1.99
C THR A 592 -0.03 -27.94 0.51
N ASP A 593 -0.75 -26.93 0.03
CA ASP A 593 -0.16 -26.07 -1.01
C ASP A 593 0.36 -24.80 -0.34
N PRO A 594 1.58 -24.79 0.22
CA PRO A 594 2.27 -23.53 0.38
C PRO A 594 2.51 -23.05 -1.05
N ASP A 595 1.78 -22.02 -1.49
CA ASP A 595 2.24 -21.21 -2.61
C ASP A 595 3.71 -20.84 -2.26
N PRO A 596 4.71 -21.41 -2.96
CA PRO A 596 6.01 -21.68 -2.35
C PRO A 596 6.84 -20.42 -2.05
N ASP A 597 6.31 -19.23 -2.32
CA ASP A 597 7.05 -17.97 -2.25
C ASP A 597 6.30 -16.82 -1.56
N VAL A 598 5.13 -17.03 -0.92
CA VAL A 598 4.46 -15.93 -0.19
C VAL A 598 4.06 -16.30 1.24
N CYS A 599 4.67 -15.60 2.20
CA CYS A 599 4.32 -15.67 3.61
C CYS A 599 2.91 -15.10 3.88
N GLY A 600 2.32 -15.50 5.01
CA GLY A 600 0.96 -15.13 5.37
C GLY A 600 0.83 -13.79 6.09
N THR A 601 -0.30 -13.11 5.88
CA THR A 601 -0.64 -11.79 6.44
C THR A 601 -1.47 -11.88 7.72
N VAL A 602 -1.97 -10.76 8.25
CA VAL A 602 -2.67 -10.76 9.54
C VAL A 602 -3.94 -11.61 9.44
N SER A 603 -4.20 -12.42 10.46
CA SER A 603 -5.33 -13.37 10.56
C SER A 603 -5.34 -14.54 9.57
N GLU A 604 -4.34 -14.64 8.68
CA GLU A 604 -4.13 -15.84 7.88
C GLU A 604 -3.63 -17.00 8.77
N SER A 605 -4.06 -18.22 8.47
CA SER A 605 -3.69 -19.40 9.26
C SER A 605 -2.20 -19.73 9.16
N CYS A 606 -1.62 -20.28 10.21
CA CYS A 606 -0.22 -20.69 10.27
C CYS A 606 -0.01 -21.91 11.18
N ASP A 607 1.02 -22.68 10.88
CA ASP A 607 1.54 -23.78 11.73
C ASP A 607 2.85 -23.38 12.43
N SER A 608 3.58 -22.43 11.86
CA SER A 608 4.89 -21.99 12.31
C SER A 608 5.12 -20.49 12.06
N ASN A 609 6.08 -19.90 12.78
CA ASN A 609 6.47 -18.50 12.52
C ASN A 609 7.04 -18.27 11.12
N GLY A 610 7.55 -19.32 10.46
CA GLY A 610 8.06 -19.23 9.09
C GLY A 610 6.94 -19.04 8.06
N ASP A 611 5.71 -19.33 8.45
CA ASP A 611 4.53 -19.20 7.60
C ASP A 611 4.02 -17.76 7.61
N CYS A 612 4.49 -16.90 8.53
CA CYS A 612 4.02 -15.53 8.70
C CYS A 612 5.04 -14.51 8.20
N CYS A 613 4.54 -13.49 7.52
CA CYS A 613 5.31 -12.38 7.01
C CYS A 613 5.89 -11.53 8.15
N SER A 614 7.22 -11.42 8.31
CA SER A 614 7.87 -10.58 9.33
C SER A 614 7.31 -9.13 9.40
N PRO A 615 6.95 -8.58 10.56
CA PRO A 615 7.18 -9.10 11.90
C PRO A 615 6.03 -9.95 12.44
N LEU A 616 5.11 -10.43 11.59
CA LEU A 616 4.05 -11.32 12.04
C LEU A 616 4.64 -12.63 12.58
N PHE A 617 3.99 -13.21 13.57
CA PHE A 617 4.34 -14.52 14.12
C PHE A 617 3.09 -15.38 14.24
N CYS A 618 3.31 -16.69 14.30
CA CYS A 618 2.20 -17.60 14.43
C CYS A 618 1.68 -17.60 15.86
N GLY A 619 0.50 -17.01 16.05
CA GLY A 619 -0.18 -16.92 17.33
C GLY A 619 -0.60 -18.29 17.84
N SER A 620 -0.90 -18.38 19.13
CA SER A 620 -1.36 -19.65 19.75
C SER A 620 -2.69 -20.17 19.20
N ALA A 621 -3.45 -19.31 18.49
CA ALA A 621 -4.66 -19.68 17.78
C ALA A 621 -4.39 -20.32 16.39
N GLY A 622 -3.13 -20.39 15.95
CA GLY A 622 -2.78 -20.85 14.60
C GLY A 622 -3.04 -19.78 13.53
N GLU A 623 -2.93 -18.50 13.89
CA GLU A 623 -3.12 -17.36 13.00
C GLU A 623 -1.93 -16.40 13.07
N CYS A 624 -1.53 -15.85 11.95
CA CYS A 624 -0.49 -14.84 11.85
C CYS A 624 -0.97 -13.54 12.51
N ILE A 625 -0.26 -13.10 13.54
CA ILE A 625 -0.59 -11.89 14.29
C ILE A 625 0.61 -10.96 14.33
N LEU A 626 0.35 -9.65 14.29
CA LEU A 626 1.39 -8.65 14.41
C LEU A 626 2.12 -8.85 15.73
N MET A 627 3.45 -8.75 15.70
CA MET A 627 4.31 -8.73 16.89
C MET A 627 4.10 -7.44 17.67
N GLU A 628 2.90 -7.28 18.19
CA GLU A 628 2.56 -6.34 19.24
C GLU A 628 2.50 -7.14 20.51
N CYS A 629 3.37 -6.76 21.42
CA CYS A 629 3.12 -7.02 22.81
C CYS A 629 1.71 -6.49 23.18
N GLN A 630 0.99 -7.22 24.01
CA GLN A 630 -0.32 -6.86 24.52
C GLN A 630 -0.16 -5.71 25.53
N PRO A 631 -1.05 -4.71 25.51
CA PRO A 631 -0.98 -3.57 26.42
C PRO A 631 -1.22 -4.00 27.88
N ASP A 632 -0.91 -3.13 28.84
CA ASP A 632 -1.23 -3.42 30.23
C ASP A 632 -2.72 -3.72 30.44
N ASN A 633 -3.00 -4.75 31.23
CA ASN A 633 -4.31 -5.35 31.47
C ASN A 633 -4.91 -6.19 30.33
N ALA A 634 -4.23 -6.36 29.20
CA ALA A 634 -4.64 -7.31 28.18
C ALA A 634 -4.22 -8.75 28.54
N THR A 635 -4.92 -9.73 27.99
CA THR A 635 -4.68 -11.15 28.29
C THR A 635 -3.38 -11.65 27.68
N CYS A 636 -2.67 -12.51 28.40
CA CYS A 636 -1.37 -13.04 27.99
C CYS A 636 -1.19 -14.49 28.44
N THR A 637 -0.32 -15.20 27.73
CA THR A 637 0.11 -16.57 28.02
C THR A 637 1.60 -16.68 28.31
N SER A 638 2.38 -15.67 27.89
CA SER A 638 3.81 -15.55 28.07
C SER A 638 4.22 -14.09 28.32
N ASN A 639 5.39 -13.86 28.94
CA ASN A 639 5.89 -12.50 29.20
C ASN A 639 6.16 -11.72 27.91
N SER A 640 6.57 -12.41 26.85
CA SER A 640 6.73 -11.85 25.51
C SER A 640 5.42 -11.34 24.92
N ASP A 641 4.28 -11.81 25.42
CA ASP A 641 2.98 -11.32 24.99
C ASP A 641 2.68 -9.95 25.61
N CYS A 642 3.50 -9.35 26.48
CA CYS A 642 3.14 -8.12 27.20
C CYS A 642 4.11 -6.98 26.95
N CYS A 643 3.61 -5.76 26.70
CA CYS A 643 4.46 -4.60 26.40
C CYS A 643 5.28 -4.14 27.59
N SER A 644 4.76 -4.40 28.77
CA SER A 644 5.44 -4.24 30.04
C SER A 644 6.49 -5.33 30.32
N GLY A 645 6.65 -6.31 29.42
CA GLY A 645 7.58 -7.44 29.57
C GLY A 645 7.17 -8.43 30.67
N GLY A 646 5.96 -8.30 31.22
CA GLY A 646 5.46 -9.10 32.32
C GLY A 646 4.03 -9.57 32.09
N CYS A 647 3.85 -10.89 32.02
CA CYS A 647 2.55 -11.55 32.06
C CYS A 647 2.29 -12.05 33.49
N GLY A 648 1.24 -11.53 34.11
CA GLY A 648 0.88 -11.91 35.47
C GLY A 648 0.41 -13.36 35.53
N ASN A 649 0.52 -14.00 36.70
CA ASN A 649 0.01 -15.37 36.90
C ASN A 649 -1.51 -15.51 36.66
N ASN A 650 -2.22 -14.40 36.55
CA ASN A 650 -3.62 -14.29 36.16
C ASN A 650 -3.83 -14.25 34.63
N GLY A 651 -2.77 -14.38 33.83
CA GLY A 651 -2.81 -14.30 32.37
C GLY A 651 -3.11 -12.89 31.90
N VAL A 652 -2.58 -11.87 32.58
CA VAL A 652 -2.83 -10.46 32.26
C VAL A 652 -1.53 -9.66 32.32
N CYS A 653 -1.27 -8.82 31.32
CA CYS A 653 -0.10 -7.94 31.26
C CYS A 653 -0.10 -6.90 32.37
N PHE A 654 1.05 -6.63 32.98
CA PHE A 654 1.16 -5.69 34.09
C PHE A 654 2.43 -4.84 34.01
N SER A 655 2.30 -3.53 34.25
CA SER A 655 3.45 -2.65 34.50
C SER A 655 4.08 -2.97 35.86
N GLY A 656 5.36 -3.33 35.84
CA GLY A 656 6.20 -3.56 37.03
C GLY A 656 6.98 -2.32 37.45
#